data_AF-A0A5R9G081-F1
#
_entry.id   AF-A0A5R9G081-F1
#
_cell.length_a   1.000
_cell.length_b   1.000
_cell.length_c   1.000
_cell.angle_alpha   90.00
_cell.angle_beta   90.00
_cell.angle_gamma   90.00
#
_symmetry.space_group_name_H-M   'P 1'
#
loop_
_entity.id
_entity.type
_entity.pdbx_description
1 polymer ?
#
loop_
_entity_poly.entity_id
_entity_poly.type
_entity_poly.pdbx_seq_one_letter_code
_entity_poly.pdbx_strand_id
1 'polypeptide(L)'
;MHFGKTIATALVAALLATGAAGPTASAVNIWGLNKQAVEAEAKGDYAAAIAKLNGMIPTLVADKDYTNAANIYRRIGQNYASLKQYDLAAAAWDNESANWSAAGKAAETAASKRRADYVRSVVRLFAAVEPQALADTYERGALFEPSVGAYLGAYAESDPKAHDTKHWKYFYTDKFPELTGRKHAAYMLYTTWGRSFDELSAHVEEAKEHGTALQIALQPMNGLAEVTDGAYIREYARAAGESGVPIFLRFANEMNGNWVPWSGDPAAYIEKFRLVADVFHEEAPDNVVMAWSPNDIPVDTITQYYPGDAYVDWIGVSLYSIYNPALDPLKAGVDRSNHLQKFEHIYDLYAKKKPLFISEGAISYIYPEEDRLVEAWAAYRTKEFYATLPMLYPGVKAVFWFDATKTEAAREKHFMLSANDALLNAYKQAIQHPFYLDTIGQESEKAYIDAAEAGLPPRVVELSAYVQTVEPMLGKVEYAFQGKTIGTATAAPWTIAHDFAPYRGQAITIEVKAYGADGKLATTQRVKATVGDALVTLKGKRLDFDAQPKIENGRMFVPIKQIADALQAKTVWNAAERSITLTDDAKKLSVTLALGSKSARKNGETVALEAAPFSANGRTYIPLSFVAEAFGLAKSWDDATGTAVFQ
;
A
#
# COMPACT_ATOMS: atom_id res chain seq x y z
N MET A 1 -10.57 2.27 -2.42
CA MET A 1 -10.07 1.11 -1.68
C MET A 1 -10.27 1.46 -0.23
N HIS A 2 -11.09 0.68 0.48
CA HIS A 2 -11.34 0.89 1.90
C HIS A 2 -10.39 -0.06 2.63
N PHE A 3 -9.27 0.43 3.13
CA PHE A 3 -8.38 -0.35 3.97
C PHE A 3 -9.12 -0.74 5.26
N GLY A 4 -9.17 -2.05 5.52
CA GLY A 4 -9.53 -2.62 6.83
C GLY A 4 -11.01 -2.72 7.23
N LYS A 5 -12.01 -2.32 6.41
CA LYS A 5 -13.41 -2.29 6.89
C LYS A 5 -14.24 -3.57 6.73
N THR A 6 -13.78 -4.62 6.06
CA THR A 6 -14.71 -5.70 5.65
C THR A 6 -14.49 -7.09 6.27
N ILE A 7 -13.53 -7.31 7.18
CA ILE A 7 -13.30 -8.66 7.73
C ILE A 7 -13.40 -8.76 9.27
N ALA A 8 -13.58 -7.67 10.01
CA ALA A 8 -13.75 -7.72 11.48
C ALA A 8 -15.19 -7.53 11.98
N THR A 9 -16.21 -7.48 11.12
CA THR A 9 -17.61 -7.24 11.55
C THR A 9 -18.39 -8.54 11.81
N ALA A 10 -17.83 -9.72 11.52
CA ALA A 10 -18.59 -10.97 11.56
C ALA A 10 -18.52 -11.76 12.90
N LEU A 11 -17.68 -11.37 13.88
CA LEU A 11 -17.53 -12.17 15.11
C LEU A 11 -18.27 -11.65 16.35
N VAL A 12 -19.09 -10.59 16.26
CA VAL A 12 -19.89 -10.09 17.40
C VAL A 12 -21.39 -10.03 17.09
N ALA A 13 -21.84 -10.41 15.89
CA ALA A 13 -23.25 -10.32 15.50
C ALA A 13 -24.13 -11.53 15.94
N ALA A 14 -23.61 -12.48 16.73
CA ALA A 14 -24.37 -13.66 17.15
C ALA A 14 -24.77 -13.60 18.63
N LEU A 15 -25.67 -12.68 19.00
CA LEU A 15 -26.50 -12.78 20.20
C LEU A 15 -27.65 -11.76 20.21
N LEU A 16 -28.35 -11.58 19.09
CA LEU A 16 -29.60 -10.81 19.04
C LEU A 16 -30.59 -11.48 18.10
N ALA A 17 -31.31 -12.49 18.61
CA ALA A 17 -32.70 -12.78 18.23
C ALA A 17 -33.20 -14.05 18.93
N THR A 18 -33.75 -13.91 20.13
CA THR A 18 -34.95 -14.66 20.52
C THR A 18 -35.82 -13.74 21.38
N GLY A 19 -37.03 -13.48 20.90
CA GLY A 19 -38.02 -12.68 21.61
C GLY A 19 -38.58 -13.46 22.79
N ALA A 20 -38.56 -12.85 23.97
CA ALA A 20 -39.52 -13.09 25.03
C ALA A 20 -39.70 -11.76 25.79
N ALA A 21 -40.95 -11.28 25.84
CA ALA A 21 -41.31 -10.11 26.62
C ALA A 21 -41.27 -10.44 28.12
N GLY A 22 -40.47 -9.70 28.87
CA GLY A 22 -40.50 -9.60 30.34
C GLY A 22 -39.14 -9.21 30.94
N PRO A 23 -39.06 -8.79 32.22
CA PRO A 23 -39.83 -7.75 32.91
C PRO A 23 -39.15 -6.37 32.78
N THR A 24 -39.80 -5.33 33.31
CA THR A 24 -39.36 -3.92 33.37
C THR A 24 -37.87 -3.73 33.71
N ALA A 25 -37.17 -2.91 32.92
CA ALA A 25 -35.75 -2.60 33.06
C ALA A 25 -35.40 -2.06 34.45
N SER A 26 -34.77 -2.91 35.25
CA SER A 26 -33.91 -2.49 36.36
C SER A 26 -32.81 -1.60 35.77
N ALA A 27 -32.68 -0.36 36.25
CA ALA A 27 -31.58 0.51 35.85
C ALA A 27 -30.26 -0.21 36.15
N VAL A 28 -29.47 -0.50 35.10
CA VAL A 28 -28.19 -1.19 35.24
C VAL A 28 -27.32 -0.43 36.25
N ASN A 29 -26.89 -1.10 37.32
CA ASN A 29 -26.03 -0.48 38.34
C ASN A 29 -24.59 -0.39 37.81
N ILE A 30 -24.33 0.63 36.98
CA ILE A 30 -23.03 0.92 36.38
C ILE A 30 -21.93 1.01 37.45
N TRP A 31 -22.20 1.68 38.58
CA TRP A 31 -21.22 1.83 39.65
C TRP A 31 -20.88 0.50 40.32
N GLY A 32 -21.89 -0.34 40.59
CA GLY A 32 -21.71 -1.67 41.16
C GLY A 32 -20.93 -2.61 40.23
N LEU A 33 -21.23 -2.60 38.93
CA LEU A 33 -20.47 -3.35 37.92
C LEU A 33 -19.03 -2.87 37.84
N ASN A 34 -18.80 -1.56 37.84
CA ASN A 34 -17.45 -1.00 37.81
C ASN A 34 -16.62 -1.41 39.04
N LYS A 35 -17.22 -1.36 40.24
CA LYS A 35 -16.55 -1.81 41.48
C LYS A 35 -16.17 -3.30 41.39
N GLN A 36 -17.08 -4.15 40.93
CA GLN A 36 -16.81 -5.58 40.73
C GLN A 36 -15.73 -5.81 39.67
N ALA A 37 -15.69 -5.01 38.60
CA ALA A 37 -14.64 -5.08 37.59
C ALA A 37 -13.27 -4.75 38.18
N VAL A 38 -13.16 -3.66 38.96
CA VAL A 38 -11.90 -3.27 39.63
C VAL A 38 -11.43 -4.34 40.63
N GLU A 39 -12.35 -4.94 41.40
CA GLU A 39 -12.02 -6.02 42.32
C GLU A 39 -11.53 -7.29 41.59
N ALA A 40 -12.09 -7.60 40.42
CA ALA A 40 -11.65 -8.71 39.59
C ALA A 40 -10.27 -8.43 38.96
N GLU A 41 -10.04 -7.22 38.43
CA GLU A 41 -8.73 -6.77 37.90
C GLU A 41 -7.64 -6.87 38.96
N ALA A 42 -7.90 -6.40 40.19
CA ALA A 42 -6.95 -6.46 41.30
C ALA A 42 -6.58 -7.91 41.71
N LYS A 43 -7.45 -8.88 41.41
CA LYS A 43 -7.20 -10.31 41.63
C LYS A 43 -6.57 -11.01 40.43
N GLY A 44 -6.38 -10.31 39.31
CA GLY A 44 -5.96 -10.90 38.04
C GLY A 44 -7.03 -11.72 37.33
N ASP A 45 -8.30 -11.64 37.77
CA ASP A 45 -9.44 -12.30 37.11
C ASP A 45 -9.97 -11.41 35.97
N TYR A 46 -9.17 -11.30 34.92
CA TYR A 46 -9.46 -10.43 33.78
C TYR A 46 -10.71 -10.88 33.01
N ALA A 47 -11.02 -12.18 32.98
CA ALA A 47 -12.22 -12.69 32.33
C ALA A 47 -13.50 -12.21 33.05
N ALA A 48 -13.52 -12.30 34.39
CA ALA A 48 -14.62 -11.76 35.17
C ALA A 48 -14.72 -10.23 35.03
N ALA A 49 -13.59 -9.52 35.05
CA ALA A 49 -13.57 -8.07 34.84
C ALA A 49 -14.19 -7.68 33.49
N ILE A 50 -13.79 -8.34 32.39
CA ILE A 50 -14.34 -8.12 31.05
C ILE A 50 -15.87 -8.32 31.03
N ALA A 51 -16.37 -9.38 31.66
CA ALA A 51 -17.81 -9.63 31.73
C ALA A 51 -18.57 -8.48 32.44
N LYS A 52 -18.01 -7.93 33.52
CA LYS A 52 -18.60 -6.78 34.24
C LYS A 52 -18.55 -5.49 33.42
N LEU A 53 -17.42 -5.22 32.76
CA LEU A 53 -17.25 -4.06 31.89
C LEU A 53 -18.19 -4.10 30.68
N ASN A 54 -18.32 -5.25 30.03
CA ASN A 54 -19.27 -5.45 28.92
C ASN A 54 -20.72 -5.21 29.35
N GLY A 55 -21.08 -5.57 30.58
CA GLY A 55 -22.42 -5.32 31.12
C GLY A 55 -22.79 -3.83 31.24
N MET A 56 -21.80 -2.92 31.23
CA MET A 56 -22.02 -1.46 31.29
C MET A 56 -22.24 -0.83 29.92
N ILE A 57 -21.69 -1.43 28.85
CA ILE A 57 -21.63 -0.84 27.51
C ILE A 57 -23.02 -0.50 26.92
N PRO A 58 -24.03 -1.40 26.93
CA PRO A 58 -25.31 -1.11 26.31
C PRO A 58 -25.98 0.16 26.87
N THR A 59 -25.90 0.37 28.19
CA THR A 59 -26.44 1.56 28.85
C THR A 59 -25.67 2.82 28.45
N LEU A 60 -24.34 2.79 28.51
CA LEU A 60 -23.51 3.95 28.15
C LEU A 60 -23.70 4.38 26.70
N VAL A 61 -23.81 3.42 25.77
CA VAL A 61 -24.05 3.70 24.36
C VAL A 61 -25.48 4.22 24.13
N ALA A 62 -26.49 3.66 24.81
CA ALA A 62 -27.87 4.15 24.73
C ALA A 62 -28.01 5.59 25.24
N ASP A 63 -27.29 5.91 26.32
CA ASP A 63 -27.24 7.26 26.91
C ASP A 63 -26.33 8.23 26.14
N LYS A 64 -25.68 7.76 25.05
CA LYS A 64 -24.68 8.51 24.26
C LYS A 64 -23.50 9.02 25.09
N ASP A 65 -23.18 8.34 26.19
CA ASP A 65 -22.01 8.60 27.02
C ASP A 65 -20.77 7.95 26.40
N TYR A 66 -20.38 8.46 25.23
CA TYR A 66 -19.29 7.93 24.42
C TYR A 66 -17.93 8.04 25.13
N THR A 67 -17.74 9.08 25.95
CA THR A 67 -16.51 9.26 26.74
C THR A 67 -16.33 8.10 27.73
N ASN A 68 -17.37 7.74 28.49
CA ASN A 68 -17.28 6.62 29.41
C ASN A 68 -17.25 5.28 28.68
N ALA A 69 -18.03 5.11 27.61
CA ALA A 69 -17.97 3.90 26.79
C ALA A 69 -16.53 3.66 26.26
N ALA A 70 -15.87 4.70 25.74
CA ALA A 70 -14.48 4.62 25.28
C ALA A 70 -13.51 4.23 26.40
N ASN A 71 -13.66 4.81 27.60
CA ASN A 71 -12.85 4.46 28.76
C ASN A 71 -13.07 2.99 29.21
N ILE A 72 -14.28 2.46 29.10
CA ILE A 72 -14.59 1.06 29.40
C ILE A 72 -13.98 0.13 28.34
N TYR A 73 -14.11 0.45 27.06
CA TYR A 73 -13.47 -0.31 25.98
C TYR A 73 -11.94 -0.34 26.09
N ARG A 74 -11.32 0.77 26.53
CA ARG A 74 -9.89 0.80 26.84
C ARG A 74 -9.49 -0.29 27.82
N ARG A 75 -10.22 -0.40 28.94
CA ARG A 75 -9.98 -1.37 30.01
C ARG A 75 -10.26 -2.80 29.55
N ILE A 76 -11.33 -3.00 28.79
CA ILE A 76 -11.61 -4.31 28.16
C ILE A 76 -10.42 -4.74 27.30
N GLY A 77 -9.89 -3.85 26.46
CA GLY A 77 -8.71 -4.16 25.64
C GLY A 77 -7.45 -4.46 26.46
N GLN A 78 -7.22 -3.72 27.55
CA GLN A 78 -6.14 -4.02 28.49
C GLN A 78 -6.29 -5.40 29.15
N ASN A 79 -7.50 -5.76 29.57
CA ASN A 79 -7.78 -7.06 30.18
C ASN A 79 -7.61 -8.21 29.17
N TYR A 80 -8.03 -8.03 27.91
CA TYR A 80 -7.75 -9.00 26.84
C TYR A 80 -6.26 -9.14 26.56
N ALA A 81 -5.51 -8.03 26.55
CA ALA A 81 -4.06 -8.05 26.40
C ALA A 81 -3.36 -8.80 27.54
N SER A 82 -3.82 -8.62 28.80
CA SER A 82 -3.32 -9.40 29.95
C SER A 82 -3.58 -10.91 29.81
N LEU A 83 -4.65 -11.29 29.12
CA LEU A 83 -4.97 -12.68 28.77
C LEU A 83 -4.26 -13.16 27.48
N LYS A 84 -3.43 -12.32 26.85
CA LYS A 84 -2.77 -12.57 25.55
C LYS A 84 -3.75 -12.83 24.40
N GLN A 85 -4.98 -12.32 24.51
CA GLN A 85 -6.01 -12.38 23.47
C GLN A 85 -5.96 -11.12 22.61
N TYR A 86 -4.88 -10.93 21.87
CA TYR A 86 -4.55 -9.65 21.23
C TYR A 86 -5.53 -9.21 20.13
N ASP A 87 -6.11 -10.15 19.38
CA ASP A 87 -7.12 -9.80 18.37
C ASP A 87 -8.40 -9.25 19.03
N LEU A 88 -8.78 -9.77 20.20
CA LEU A 88 -9.88 -9.23 21.00
C LEU A 88 -9.50 -7.90 21.67
N ALA A 89 -8.25 -7.73 22.07
CA ALA A 89 -7.74 -6.45 22.58
C ALA A 89 -7.79 -5.36 21.50
N ALA A 90 -7.34 -5.67 20.28
CA ALA A 90 -7.43 -4.77 19.13
C ALA A 90 -8.89 -4.39 18.82
N ALA A 91 -9.80 -5.35 18.80
CA ALA A 91 -11.22 -5.09 18.58
C ALA A 91 -11.85 -4.20 19.68
N ALA A 92 -11.45 -4.37 20.93
CA ALA A 92 -11.89 -3.48 22.01
C ALA A 92 -11.34 -2.05 21.83
N TRP A 93 -10.08 -1.88 21.44
CA TRP A 93 -9.50 -0.56 21.18
C TRP A 93 -10.02 0.10 19.89
N ASP A 94 -10.45 -0.67 18.89
CA ASP A 94 -11.22 -0.14 17.75
C ASP A 94 -12.56 0.45 18.21
N ASN A 95 -13.25 -0.22 19.13
CA ASN A 95 -14.48 0.31 19.72
C ASN A 95 -14.22 1.54 20.60
N GLU A 96 -13.11 1.58 21.34
CA GLU A 96 -12.64 2.82 22.01
C GLU A 96 -12.48 3.95 21.00
N SER A 97 -11.81 3.70 19.87
CA SER A 97 -11.59 4.68 18.80
C SER A 97 -12.90 5.20 18.20
N ALA A 98 -13.86 4.32 17.91
CA ALA A 98 -15.16 4.70 17.40
C ALA A 98 -15.94 5.61 18.38
N ASN A 99 -15.85 5.34 19.68
CA ASN A 99 -16.50 6.18 20.70
C ASN A 99 -15.78 7.52 20.89
N TRP A 100 -14.45 7.58 20.81
CA TRP A 100 -13.73 8.87 20.78
C TRP A 100 -14.10 9.71 19.56
N SER A 101 -14.26 9.06 18.40
CA SER A 101 -14.70 9.73 17.18
C SER A 101 -16.11 10.30 17.36
N ALA A 102 -17.04 9.52 17.91
CA ALA A 102 -18.40 9.98 18.23
C ALA A 102 -18.44 11.12 19.26
N ALA A 103 -17.43 11.20 20.14
CA ALA A 103 -17.25 12.27 21.11
C ALA A 103 -16.51 13.51 20.55
N GLY A 104 -16.12 13.52 19.27
CA GLY A 104 -15.37 14.62 18.65
C GLY A 104 -13.92 14.73 19.11
N LYS A 105 -13.31 13.63 19.57
CA LYS A 105 -11.97 13.57 20.17
C LYS A 105 -10.95 12.96 19.20
N ALA A 106 -10.46 13.76 18.25
CA ALA A 106 -9.60 13.29 17.16
C ALA A 106 -8.26 12.69 17.64
N ALA A 107 -7.60 13.32 18.63
CA ALA A 107 -6.32 12.84 19.13
C ALA A 107 -6.45 11.47 19.82
N GLU A 108 -7.48 11.29 20.63
CA GLU A 108 -7.81 10.05 21.32
C GLU A 108 -8.27 8.96 20.35
N THR A 109 -9.00 9.33 19.30
CA THR A 109 -9.39 8.44 18.18
C THR A 109 -8.14 7.87 17.51
N ALA A 110 -7.20 8.73 17.13
CA ALA A 110 -5.95 8.30 16.49
C ALA A 110 -5.08 7.46 17.44
N ALA A 111 -4.98 7.85 18.72
CA ALA A 111 -4.17 7.13 19.71
C ALA A 111 -4.71 5.71 20.00
N SER A 112 -6.02 5.56 20.15
CA SER A 112 -6.66 4.26 20.36
C SER A 112 -6.60 3.36 19.14
N LYS A 113 -6.75 3.92 17.93
CA LYS A 113 -6.56 3.17 16.67
C LYS A 113 -5.13 2.66 16.52
N ARG A 114 -4.11 3.50 16.75
CA ARG A 114 -2.71 3.07 16.76
C ARG A 114 -2.47 1.94 17.77
N ARG A 115 -3.09 2.04 18.95
CA ARG A 115 -3.01 0.99 19.98
C ARG A 115 -3.52 -0.36 19.47
N ALA A 116 -4.69 -0.35 18.82
CA ALA A 116 -5.28 -1.54 18.20
C ALA A 116 -4.34 -2.12 17.15
N ASP A 117 -3.82 -1.29 16.25
CA ASP A 117 -2.99 -1.74 15.15
C ASP A 117 -1.67 -2.36 15.63
N TYR A 118 -1.06 -1.85 16.69
CA TYR A 118 0.20 -2.40 17.22
C TYR A 118 0.10 -3.82 17.76
N VAL A 119 -1.09 -4.32 18.09
CA VAL A 119 -1.28 -5.71 18.57
C VAL A 119 -2.10 -6.58 17.64
N ARG A 120 -2.67 -5.99 16.57
CA ARG A 120 -3.54 -6.70 15.63
C ARG A 120 -2.76 -7.73 14.83
N SER A 121 -3.30 -8.93 14.74
CA SER A 121 -2.81 -9.91 13.76
C SER A 121 -3.39 -9.60 12.38
N VAL A 122 -2.54 -9.41 11.38
CA VAL A 122 -2.93 -9.30 9.97
C VAL A 122 -2.06 -10.24 9.16
N VAL A 123 -2.69 -11.10 8.37
CA VAL A 123 -2.01 -11.89 7.35
C VAL A 123 -2.67 -11.64 6.01
N ARG A 124 -1.86 -11.36 5.01
CA ARG A 124 -2.24 -11.38 3.59
C ARG A 124 -1.32 -12.36 2.86
N LEU A 125 -1.90 -13.13 1.95
CA LEU A 125 -1.18 -14.12 1.17
C LEU A 125 -1.11 -13.66 -0.28
N PHE A 126 0.06 -13.78 -0.88
CA PHE A 126 0.32 -13.30 -2.23
C PHE A 126 0.90 -14.41 -3.10
N ALA A 127 0.38 -14.54 -4.30
CA ALA A 127 0.90 -15.45 -5.31
C ALA A 127 1.81 -14.69 -6.28
N ALA A 128 3.00 -15.24 -6.53
CA ALA A 128 3.87 -14.73 -7.58
C ALA A 128 3.27 -15.02 -8.97
N VAL A 129 3.27 -14.01 -9.83
CA VAL A 129 2.77 -14.07 -11.20
C VAL A 129 3.70 -13.36 -12.17
N GLU A 130 3.51 -13.65 -13.46
CA GLU A 130 4.19 -12.94 -14.54
C GLU A 130 3.77 -11.46 -14.55
N PRO A 131 4.73 -10.51 -14.56
CA PRO A 131 4.47 -9.07 -14.52
C PRO A 131 3.55 -8.56 -15.63
N GLN A 132 3.62 -9.13 -16.82
CA GLN A 132 2.80 -8.73 -17.97
C GLN A 132 1.30 -8.89 -17.68
N ALA A 133 0.91 -9.74 -16.72
CA ALA A 133 -0.48 -9.85 -16.30
C ALA A 133 -1.00 -8.59 -15.60
N LEU A 134 -0.10 -7.75 -15.06
CA LEU A 134 -0.40 -6.61 -14.21
C LEU A 134 0.03 -5.25 -14.78
N ALA A 135 0.70 -5.21 -15.93
CA ALA A 135 1.20 -3.97 -16.55
C ALA A 135 0.11 -2.87 -16.62
N ASP A 136 -1.01 -3.17 -17.28
CA ASP A 136 -2.17 -2.25 -17.41
C ASP A 136 -2.85 -1.88 -16.07
N THR A 137 -2.55 -2.60 -14.98
CA THR A 137 -3.22 -2.39 -13.68
C THR A 137 -2.56 -1.26 -12.90
N TYR A 138 -1.23 -1.18 -12.97
CA TYR A 138 -0.44 -0.28 -12.13
C TYR A 138 0.22 0.86 -12.89
N GLU A 139 0.36 0.75 -14.20
CA GLU A 139 0.88 1.84 -15.04
C GLU A 139 -0.13 2.99 -15.16
N ARG A 140 0.38 4.23 -15.19
CA ARG A 140 -0.37 5.48 -15.40
C ARG A 140 0.10 6.24 -16.63
N GLY A 141 1.14 5.75 -17.30
CA GLY A 141 1.70 6.34 -18.52
C GLY A 141 2.51 7.60 -18.26
N ALA A 142 3.00 7.80 -17.03
CA ALA A 142 3.89 8.92 -16.73
C ALA A 142 5.29 8.66 -17.30
N LEU A 143 6.00 9.73 -17.65
CA LEU A 143 7.39 9.63 -18.08
C LEU A 143 8.23 8.93 -17.00
N PHE A 144 9.10 8.01 -17.45
CA PHE A 144 9.92 7.10 -16.64
C PHE A 144 9.14 6.09 -15.79
N GLU A 145 7.83 5.92 -15.92
CA GLU A 145 7.11 4.94 -15.11
C GLU A 145 7.34 3.50 -15.61
N PRO A 146 7.84 2.57 -14.77
CA PRO A 146 7.85 1.16 -15.12
C PRO A 146 6.43 0.58 -14.97
N SER A 147 6.04 -0.30 -15.89
CA SER A 147 4.75 -0.98 -15.86
C SER A 147 4.61 -1.80 -14.57
N VAL A 148 5.66 -2.54 -14.21
CA VAL A 148 5.79 -3.26 -12.94
C VAL A 148 7.21 -3.16 -12.39
N GLY A 149 7.32 -2.91 -11.08
CA GLY A 149 8.59 -2.80 -10.38
C GLY A 149 8.79 -1.42 -9.77
N ALA A 150 9.87 -1.30 -9.00
CA ALA A 150 10.28 -0.04 -8.41
C ALA A 150 11.77 0.20 -8.57
N TYR A 151 12.16 1.38 -9.05
CA TYR A 151 13.55 1.81 -9.10
C TYR A 151 14.17 1.92 -7.72
N LEU A 152 15.37 1.37 -7.56
CA LEU A 152 16.23 1.64 -6.42
C LEU A 152 16.85 3.02 -6.63
N GLY A 153 16.72 3.87 -5.64
CA GLY A 153 17.46 5.12 -5.56
C GLY A 153 18.16 5.30 -4.21
N ALA A 154 19.03 6.29 -4.13
CA ALA A 154 19.65 6.66 -2.87
C ALA A 154 20.07 8.13 -2.84
N TYR A 155 20.02 8.74 -1.66
CA TYR A 155 20.93 9.83 -1.31
C TYR A 155 22.16 9.21 -0.67
N ALA A 156 23.35 9.47 -1.20
CA ALA A 156 24.60 8.89 -0.73
C ALA A 156 25.64 9.95 -0.32
N GLU A 157 25.31 11.26 -0.38
CA GLU A 157 26.30 12.34 -0.31
C GLU A 157 27.09 12.43 1.00
N SER A 158 26.52 11.89 2.06
CA SER A 158 27.11 11.98 3.39
C SER A 158 27.90 10.74 3.80
N ASP A 159 27.86 9.64 3.04
CA ASP A 159 28.58 8.41 3.40
C ASP A 159 30.03 8.45 2.88
N PRO A 160 31.04 8.46 3.78
CA PRO A 160 32.44 8.58 3.40
C PRO A 160 33.02 7.34 2.70
N LYS A 161 32.31 6.21 2.70
CA LYS A 161 32.66 5.03 1.89
C LYS A 161 32.10 5.12 0.47
N ALA A 162 31.02 5.87 0.28
CA ALA A 162 30.46 6.16 -1.03
C ALA A 162 31.10 7.40 -1.67
N HIS A 163 31.63 8.34 -0.88
CA HIS A 163 32.15 9.61 -1.39
C HIS A 163 33.18 10.32 -0.52
N ASP A 164 34.09 11.03 -1.20
CA ASP A 164 34.99 11.96 -0.56
C ASP A 164 34.31 13.30 -0.25
N THR A 165 33.82 13.44 0.98
CA THR A 165 33.15 14.66 1.46
C THR A 165 34.03 15.92 1.40
N LYS A 166 35.35 15.80 1.17
CA LYS A 166 36.27 16.93 0.99
C LYS A 166 36.43 17.36 -0.47
N HIS A 167 36.08 16.49 -1.42
CA HIS A 167 36.15 16.76 -2.86
C HIS A 167 34.81 16.43 -3.52
N TRP A 168 33.84 17.33 -3.33
CA TRP A 168 32.47 17.27 -3.86
C TRP A 168 32.33 17.04 -5.39
N LYS A 169 33.43 17.11 -6.14
CA LYS A 169 33.49 16.99 -7.60
C LYS A 169 33.60 15.55 -8.14
N TYR A 170 33.83 14.53 -7.31
CA TYR A 170 34.01 13.14 -7.76
C TYR A 170 32.84 12.27 -7.30
N PHE A 171 31.95 11.84 -8.22
CA PHE A 171 30.59 11.37 -7.92
C PHE A 171 30.39 9.83 -7.94
N TYR A 172 29.91 9.30 -6.79
CA TYR A 172 29.07 8.16 -6.38
C TYR A 172 28.49 7.09 -7.32
N THR A 173 28.46 7.21 -8.65
CA THR A 173 27.78 6.21 -9.51
C THR A 173 28.38 4.82 -9.38
N ASP A 174 29.67 4.71 -9.07
CA ASP A 174 30.38 3.42 -8.96
C ASP A 174 30.60 2.95 -7.51
N LYS A 175 30.80 3.87 -6.56
CA LYS A 175 31.16 3.51 -5.17
C LYS A 175 29.98 3.06 -4.34
N PHE A 176 28.81 3.66 -4.52
CA PHE A 176 27.62 3.21 -3.79
C PHE A 176 27.18 1.79 -4.22
N PRO A 177 27.27 1.41 -5.52
CA PRO A 177 27.09 0.02 -5.93
C PRO A 177 28.15 -0.95 -5.40
N GLU A 178 29.42 -0.54 -5.29
CA GLU A 178 30.45 -1.36 -4.63
C GLU A 178 30.07 -1.66 -3.16
N LEU A 179 29.63 -0.64 -2.42
CA LEU A 179 29.20 -0.75 -1.02
C LEU A 179 27.99 -1.68 -0.88
N THR A 180 26.93 -1.41 -1.65
CA THR A 180 25.63 -2.08 -1.54
C THR A 180 25.54 -3.39 -2.34
N GLY A 181 26.49 -3.65 -3.23
CA GLY A 181 26.53 -4.85 -4.07
C GLY A 181 25.46 -4.89 -5.17
N ARG A 182 24.83 -3.75 -5.50
CA ARG A 182 23.88 -3.62 -6.61
C ARG A 182 23.88 -2.17 -7.12
N LYS A 183 23.69 -1.98 -8.43
CA LYS A 183 23.46 -0.66 -9.01
C LYS A 183 22.13 -0.08 -8.51
N HIS A 184 22.05 1.25 -8.43
CA HIS A 184 20.83 2.02 -8.22
C HIS A 184 20.47 2.75 -9.52
N ALA A 185 19.18 2.83 -9.81
CA ALA A 185 18.67 3.47 -11.02
C ALA A 185 18.75 5.00 -10.96
N ALA A 186 18.79 5.58 -9.75
CA ALA A 186 18.78 7.02 -9.56
C ALA A 186 19.50 7.47 -8.28
N TYR A 187 20.09 8.67 -8.28
CA TYR A 187 20.66 9.28 -7.08
C TYR A 187 20.05 10.64 -6.77
N MET A 188 19.79 10.90 -5.49
CA MET A 188 19.24 12.16 -5.01
C MET A 188 20.34 13.18 -4.71
N LEU A 189 20.12 14.42 -5.17
CA LEU A 189 20.95 15.59 -4.93
C LEU A 189 20.12 16.72 -4.32
N TYR A 190 20.75 17.53 -3.48
CA TYR A 190 20.16 18.77 -2.97
C TYR A 190 20.76 19.98 -3.66
N THR A 191 19.89 20.92 -4.05
CA THR A 191 20.30 22.23 -4.54
C THR A 191 19.33 23.29 -4.05
N THR A 192 19.73 24.55 -4.13
CA THR A 192 18.94 25.68 -3.65
C THR A 192 18.57 26.59 -4.81
N TRP A 193 17.42 27.26 -4.70
CA TRP A 193 17.00 28.27 -5.65
C TRP A 193 18.10 29.34 -5.86
N GLY A 194 18.29 29.75 -7.10
CA GLY A 194 19.32 30.70 -7.53
C GLY A 194 20.68 30.09 -7.89
N ARG A 195 20.92 28.79 -7.66
CA ARG A 195 22.16 28.10 -8.09
C ARG A 195 22.01 27.55 -9.51
N SER A 196 23.05 27.71 -10.33
CA SER A 196 23.03 27.28 -11.73
C SER A 196 22.98 25.74 -11.84
N PHE A 197 22.32 25.22 -12.88
CA PHE A 197 22.34 23.79 -13.19
C PHE A 197 23.77 23.30 -13.48
N ASP A 198 24.64 24.16 -14.03
CA ASP A 198 26.04 23.84 -14.33
C ASP A 198 26.84 23.41 -13.09
N GLU A 199 26.40 23.77 -11.89
CA GLU A 199 27.04 23.32 -10.66
C GLU A 199 26.87 21.81 -10.44
N LEU A 200 25.93 21.17 -11.14
CA LEU A 200 25.68 19.74 -11.17
C LEU A 200 26.35 19.04 -12.37
N SER A 201 27.17 19.73 -13.17
CA SER A 201 27.68 19.18 -14.44
C SER A 201 28.47 17.88 -14.25
N ALA A 202 29.26 17.76 -13.18
CA ALA A 202 29.99 16.53 -12.87
C ALA A 202 29.02 15.37 -12.60
N HIS A 203 27.98 15.60 -11.79
CA HIS A 203 26.94 14.62 -11.52
C HIS A 203 26.18 14.20 -12.77
N VAL A 204 25.91 15.15 -13.67
CA VAL A 204 25.23 14.91 -14.95
C VAL A 204 26.08 14.04 -15.88
N GLU A 205 27.37 14.35 -16.05
CA GLU A 205 28.24 13.55 -16.92
C GLU A 205 28.43 12.11 -16.40
N GLU A 206 28.58 11.94 -15.09
CA GLU A 206 28.65 10.61 -14.46
C GLU A 206 27.31 9.86 -14.60
N ALA A 207 26.19 10.55 -14.38
CA ALA A 207 24.86 9.97 -14.61
C ALA A 207 24.69 9.47 -16.06
N LYS A 208 25.19 10.21 -17.06
CA LYS A 208 25.20 9.77 -18.46
C LYS A 208 26.10 8.56 -18.67
N GLU A 209 27.35 8.61 -18.20
CA GLU A 209 28.34 7.55 -18.40
C GLU A 209 27.86 6.21 -17.83
N HIS A 210 27.22 6.23 -16.67
CA HIS A 210 26.77 5.04 -15.97
C HIS A 210 25.28 4.70 -16.22
N GLY A 211 24.58 5.48 -17.04
CA GLY A 211 23.16 5.29 -17.35
C GLY A 211 22.28 5.28 -16.11
N THR A 212 22.40 6.33 -15.30
CA THR A 212 21.69 6.52 -14.03
C THR A 212 20.90 7.83 -14.08
N ALA A 213 19.75 7.88 -13.41
CA ALA A 213 18.94 9.10 -13.30
C ALA A 213 19.34 9.97 -12.10
N LEU A 214 18.83 11.19 -12.07
CA LEU A 214 18.98 12.09 -10.94
C LEU A 214 17.62 12.44 -10.33
N GLN A 215 17.54 12.49 -9.01
CA GLN A 215 16.45 13.16 -8.31
C GLN A 215 16.99 14.46 -7.73
N ILE A 216 16.50 15.60 -8.20
CA ILE A 216 17.00 16.91 -7.78
C ILE A 216 16.01 17.54 -6.81
N ALA A 217 16.40 17.67 -5.54
CA ALA A 217 15.65 18.40 -4.54
C ALA A 217 15.99 19.89 -4.63
N LEU A 218 15.16 20.68 -5.34
CA LEU A 218 15.32 22.13 -5.51
C LEU A 218 14.59 22.88 -4.39
N GLN A 219 15.37 23.57 -3.54
CA GLN A 219 14.86 24.16 -2.30
C GLN A 219 14.87 25.70 -2.31
N PRO A 220 13.72 26.36 -2.16
CA PRO A 220 13.67 27.82 -2.00
C PRO A 220 13.98 28.23 -0.56
N MET A 221 15.26 28.23 -0.21
CA MET A 221 15.73 28.45 1.17
C MET A 221 15.37 29.84 1.73
N ASN A 222 15.08 30.83 0.88
CA ASN A 222 14.59 32.15 1.33
C ASN A 222 13.05 32.26 1.31
N GLY A 223 12.36 31.13 1.17
CA GLY A 223 10.90 31.04 1.16
C GLY A 223 10.29 31.26 -0.23
N LEU A 224 8.97 31.10 -0.33
CA LEU A 224 8.25 31.06 -1.62
C LEU A 224 8.31 32.37 -2.43
N ALA A 225 8.69 33.49 -1.81
CA ALA A 225 8.75 34.80 -2.48
C ALA A 225 9.86 34.89 -3.55
N GLU A 226 10.94 34.11 -3.42
CA GLU A 226 12.02 34.09 -4.42
C GLU A 226 11.65 33.30 -5.69
N VAL A 227 10.61 32.48 -5.60
CA VAL A 227 10.14 31.62 -6.68
C VAL A 227 9.36 32.44 -7.69
N THR A 228 10.04 32.77 -8.79
CA THR A 228 9.52 33.59 -9.88
C THR A 228 9.82 32.95 -11.23
N ASP A 229 8.94 33.19 -12.20
CA ASP A 229 9.21 32.83 -13.60
C ASP A 229 10.15 33.90 -14.17
N GLY A 230 11.42 33.53 -14.28
CA GLY A 230 12.48 34.43 -14.73
C GLY A 230 13.60 33.65 -15.41
N ALA A 231 14.60 34.39 -15.89
CA ALA A 231 15.72 33.83 -16.67
C ALA A 231 16.36 32.63 -15.96
N TYR A 232 16.59 32.73 -14.65
CA TYR A 232 17.16 31.66 -13.82
C TYR A 232 16.47 30.30 -14.01
N ILE A 233 15.17 30.21 -13.68
CA ILE A 233 14.49 28.90 -13.66
C ILE A 233 14.29 28.34 -15.07
N ARG A 234 14.12 29.21 -16.06
CA ARG A 234 14.03 28.81 -17.47
C ARG A 234 15.36 28.30 -18.02
N GLU A 235 16.47 28.96 -17.71
CA GLU A 235 17.81 28.48 -18.07
C GLU A 235 18.14 27.17 -17.36
N TYR A 236 17.79 27.06 -16.07
CA TYR A 236 17.93 25.81 -15.32
C TYR A 236 17.13 24.67 -15.96
N ALA A 237 15.87 24.91 -16.31
CA ALA A 237 15.00 23.91 -16.93
C ALA A 237 15.52 23.48 -18.31
N ARG A 238 15.93 24.43 -19.18
CA ARG A 238 16.55 24.09 -20.47
C ARG A 238 17.82 23.27 -20.32
N ALA A 239 18.72 23.69 -19.43
CA ALA A 239 19.96 22.94 -19.19
C ALA A 239 19.68 21.53 -18.66
N ALA A 240 18.67 21.37 -17.80
CA ALA A 240 18.21 20.06 -17.35
C ALA A 240 17.64 19.21 -18.50
N GLY A 241 16.87 19.81 -19.42
CA GLY A 241 16.36 19.13 -20.61
C GLY A 241 17.48 18.71 -21.58
N GLU A 242 18.41 19.61 -21.87
CA GLU A 242 19.57 19.39 -22.73
C GLU A 242 20.59 18.39 -22.14
N SER A 243 20.50 18.14 -20.82
CA SER A 243 21.36 17.18 -20.14
C SER A 243 21.21 15.76 -20.67
N GLY A 244 20.07 15.36 -21.24
CA GLY A 244 19.86 13.98 -21.69
C GLY A 244 19.80 12.93 -20.57
N VAL A 245 19.88 13.34 -19.31
CA VAL A 245 19.73 12.47 -18.13
C VAL A 245 18.27 12.47 -17.68
N PRO A 246 17.66 11.32 -17.36
CA PRO A 246 16.35 11.30 -16.73
C PRO A 246 16.38 11.98 -15.36
N ILE A 247 15.53 12.99 -15.15
CA ILE A 247 15.51 13.78 -13.92
C ILE A 247 14.13 13.75 -13.26
N PHE A 248 14.12 13.43 -11.96
CA PHE A 248 12.98 13.61 -11.07
C PHE A 248 13.16 14.92 -10.30
N LEU A 249 12.52 16.01 -10.73
CA LEU A 249 12.61 17.29 -10.05
C LEU A 249 11.65 17.33 -8.87
N ARG A 250 12.21 17.36 -7.66
CA ARG A 250 11.49 17.41 -6.40
C ARG A 250 11.57 18.82 -5.81
N PHE A 251 10.69 19.70 -6.28
CA PHE A 251 10.66 21.10 -5.86
C PHE A 251 9.97 21.26 -4.50
N ALA A 252 10.61 22.00 -3.57
CA ALA A 252 10.04 22.43 -2.30
C ALA A 252 9.31 21.30 -1.52
N ASN A 253 10.03 20.22 -1.24
CA ASN A 253 9.51 19.02 -0.56
C ASN A 253 9.14 19.26 0.93
N GLU A 254 8.37 18.34 1.51
CA GLU A 254 7.97 18.34 2.94
C GLU A 254 7.21 19.59 3.40
N MET A 255 6.61 20.33 2.47
CA MET A 255 5.83 21.55 2.70
C MET A 255 4.67 21.40 3.71
N ASN A 256 4.20 20.17 3.94
CA ASN A 256 3.13 19.87 4.89
C ASN A 256 3.59 19.93 6.36
N GLY A 257 4.90 19.87 6.63
CA GLY A 257 5.52 20.07 7.94
C GLY A 257 5.89 21.54 8.21
N ASN A 258 6.18 21.88 9.47
CA ASN A 258 6.48 23.27 9.89
C ASN A 258 7.98 23.57 10.04
N TRP A 259 8.85 22.74 9.46
CA TRP A 259 10.31 22.82 9.60
C TRP A 259 11.02 23.34 8.34
N VAL A 260 10.28 23.65 7.28
CA VAL A 260 10.81 24.21 6.02
C VAL A 260 10.31 25.64 5.80
N PRO A 261 11.11 26.53 5.18
CA PRO A 261 10.74 27.95 4.99
C PRO A 261 9.64 28.18 3.93
N TRP A 262 9.23 27.13 3.21
CA TRP A 262 8.14 27.14 2.23
C TRP A 262 6.85 26.47 2.75
N SER A 263 6.70 26.34 4.07
CA SER A 263 5.49 25.83 4.72
C SER A 263 4.58 26.95 5.26
N GLY A 264 3.35 26.61 5.62
CA GLY A 264 2.41 27.50 6.32
C GLY A 264 1.42 28.24 5.41
N ASP A 265 1.71 28.38 4.12
CA ASP A 265 0.82 28.98 3.12
C ASP A 265 0.59 28.00 1.94
N PRO A 266 -0.43 27.12 2.03
CA PRO A 266 -0.72 26.17 0.96
C PRO A 266 -1.11 26.84 -0.36
N ALA A 267 -1.75 28.01 -0.34
CA ALA A 267 -2.17 28.70 -1.55
C ALA A 267 -0.96 29.25 -2.31
N ALA A 268 -0.05 29.93 -1.62
CA ALA A 268 1.21 30.39 -2.21
C ALA A 268 2.08 29.20 -2.68
N TYR A 269 2.13 28.11 -1.90
CA TYR A 269 2.85 26.91 -2.31
C TYR A 269 2.33 26.35 -3.63
N ILE A 270 1.00 26.20 -3.74
CA ILE A 270 0.35 25.69 -4.96
C ILE A 270 0.65 26.59 -6.15
N GLU A 271 0.56 27.92 -5.99
CA GLU A 271 0.92 28.87 -7.04
C GLU A 271 2.36 28.66 -7.53
N LYS A 272 3.31 28.57 -6.59
CA LYS A 272 4.73 28.44 -6.93
C LYS A 272 5.10 27.08 -7.51
N PHE A 273 4.49 26.01 -7.02
CA PHE A 273 4.68 24.68 -7.61
C PHE A 273 4.18 24.65 -9.05
N ARG A 274 2.99 25.21 -9.31
CA ARG A 274 2.42 25.29 -10.67
C ARG A 274 3.32 26.07 -11.62
N LEU A 275 3.85 27.21 -11.18
CA LEU A 275 4.80 28.01 -11.95
C LEU A 275 6.03 27.20 -12.35
N VAL A 276 6.66 26.50 -11.41
CA VAL A 276 7.84 25.69 -11.70
C VAL A 276 7.47 24.53 -12.63
N ALA A 277 6.33 23.87 -12.40
CA ALA A 277 5.86 22.80 -13.26
C ALA A 277 5.61 23.27 -14.70
N ASP A 278 4.93 24.41 -14.89
CA ASP A 278 4.69 25.00 -16.22
C ASP A 278 6.01 25.27 -16.95
N VAL A 279 7.02 25.82 -16.26
CA VAL A 279 8.35 26.06 -16.85
C VAL A 279 9.03 24.76 -17.28
N PHE A 280 9.01 23.72 -16.45
CA PHE A 280 9.67 22.45 -16.80
C PHE A 280 8.89 21.63 -17.84
N HIS A 281 7.56 21.69 -17.83
CA HIS A 281 6.73 21.09 -18.87
C HIS A 281 6.87 21.81 -20.22
N GLU A 282 7.21 23.10 -20.23
CA GLU A 282 7.53 23.85 -21.45
C GLU A 282 8.97 23.58 -21.95
N GLU A 283 9.96 23.69 -21.06
CA GLU A 283 11.38 23.74 -21.45
C GLU A 283 12.06 22.35 -21.44
N ALA A 284 11.52 21.36 -20.72
CA ALA A 284 12.12 20.03 -20.57
C ALA A 284 11.10 18.85 -20.51
N PRO A 285 10.09 18.79 -21.40
CA PRO A 285 8.96 17.87 -21.30
C PRO A 285 9.32 16.37 -21.37
N ASP A 286 10.41 16.03 -22.05
CA ASP A 286 10.80 14.63 -22.33
C ASP A 286 11.88 14.10 -21.38
N ASN A 287 12.43 14.96 -20.51
CA ASN A 287 13.63 14.67 -19.72
C ASN A 287 13.41 14.85 -18.22
N VAL A 288 12.45 15.69 -17.81
CA VAL A 288 12.21 16.04 -16.41
C VAL A 288 10.78 15.72 -16.03
N VAL A 289 10.59 15.02 -14.91
CA VAL A 289 9.29 14.85 -14.27
C VAL A 289 9.17 15.72 -13.02
N MET A 290 8.01 16.34 -12.85
CA MET A 290 7.67 17.10 -11.65
C MET A 290 7.16 16.17 -10.54
N ALA A 291 7.95 16.06 -9.48
CA ALA A 291 7.63 15.23 -8.31
C ALA A 291 7.14 16.09 -7.13
N TRP A 292 5.85 15.97 -6.78
CA TRP A 292 5.29 16.60 -5.58
C TRP A 292 5.48 15.67 -4.37
N SER A 293 6.18 16.13 -3.33
CA SER A 293 6.68 15.26 -2.26
C SER A 293 6.41 15.81 -0.85
N PRO A 294 5.25 15.52 -0.24
CA PRO A 294 5.05 15.74 1.20
C PRO A 294 5.93 14.83 2.06
N ASN A 295 6.05 15.15 3.35
CA ASN A 295 6.46 14.21 4.39
C ASN A 295 5.27 13.33 4.82
N ASP A 296 5.54 12.14 5.35
CA ASP A 296 4.49 11.26 5.89
C ASP A 296 3.68 11.89 7.04
N ILE A 297 4.24 12.90 7.71
CA ILE A 297 3.60 13.69 8.74
C ILE A 297 3.80 15.20 8.53
N PRO A 298 2.88 16.05 9.03
CA PRO A 298 1.54 15.71 9.55
C PRO A 298 0.60 15.30 8.42
N VAL A 299 -0.21 14.28 8.69
CA VAL A 299 -1.12 13.65 7.71
C VAL A 299 -2.23 14.61 7.27
N ASP A 300 -2.80 15.36 8.21
CA ASP A 300 -4.00 16.17 7.99
C ASP A 300 -3.79 17.38 7.07
N THR A 301 -2.56 17.82 6.85
CA THR A 301 -2.24 18.96 5.98
C THR A 301 -1.81 18.54 4.57
N ILE A 302 -1.52 17.25 4.32
CA ILE A 302 -1.00 16.76 3.03
C ILE A 302 -1.85 17.22 1.85
N THR A 303 -3.17 17.05 1.94
CA THR A 303 -4.08 17.36 0.82
C THR A 303 -4.23 18.85 0.55
N GLN A 304 -3.88 19.72 1.51
CA GLN A 304 -3.99 21.18 1.38
C GLN A 304 -2.95 21.74 0.40
N TYR A 305 -1.82 21.04 0.22
CA TYR A 305 -0.70 21.47 -0.61
C TYR A 305 -0.69 20.84 -2.00
N TYR A 306 -1.69 20.03 -2.37
CA TYR A 306 -1.68 19.32 -3.65
C TYR A 306 -1.95 20.29 -4.82
N PRO A 307 -1.01 20.47 -5.77
CA PRO A 307 -1.12 21.49 -6.81
C PRO A 307 -2.04 21.08 -7.97
N GLY A 308 -2.45 19.81 -8.04
CA GLY A 308 -3.40 19.28 -9.01
C GLY A 308 -2.75 18.38 -10.07
N ASP A 309 -3.55 17.44 -10.60
CA ASP A 309 -3.08 16.36 -11.49
C ASP A 309 -2.37 16.85 -12.77
N ALA A 310 -2.62 18.08 -13.22
CA ALA A 310 -1.99 18.67 -14.41
C ALA A 310 -0.53 19.10 -14.19
N TYR A 311 -0.13 19.34 -12.94
CA TYR A 311 1.19 19.88 -12.59
C TYR A 311 2.12 18.84 -11.95
N VAL A 312 1.58 17.68 -11.59
CA VAL A 312 2.30 16.62 -10.88
C VAL A 312 2.42 15.41 -11.77
N ASP A 313 3.64 14.99 -12.07
CA ASP A 313 3.91 13.78 -12.82
C ASP A 313 4.07 12.59 -11.88
N TRP A 314 4.75 12.80 -10.74
CA TRP A 314 5.06 11.78 -9.74
C TRP A 314 4.71 12.25 -8.32
N ILE A 315 4.32 11.31 -7.46
CA ILE A 315 4.00 11.58 -6.06
C ILE A 315 5.10 11.01 -5.16
N GLY A 316 5.83 11.92 -4.51
CA GLY A 316 6.83 11.62 -3.48
C GLY A 316 6.25 11.45 -2.09
N VAL A 317 7.03 10.80 -1.24
CA VAL A 317 6.89 10.84 0.21
C VAL A 317 8.27 10.82 0.85
N SER A 318 8.47 11.65 1.87
CA SER A 318 9.57 11.50 2.82
C SER A 318 9.14 10.59 3.97
N LEU A 319 9.87 9.50 4.19
CA LEU A 319 9.44 8.39 5.05
C LEU A 319 10.57 7.90 5.97
N TYR A 320 10.54 8.30 7.24
CA TYR A 320 11.58 7.90 8.22
C TYR A 320 11.02 7.11 9.39
N SER A 321 11.78 6.12 9.88
CA SER A 321 11.45 5.41 11.12
C SER A 321 12.58 5.53 12.14
N ILE A 322 12.21 5.88 13.36
CA ILE A 322 13.08 5.88 14.54
C ILE A 322 12.40 5.01 15.57
N TYR A 323 13.17 4.11 16.18
CA TYR A 323 12.69 3.23 17.23
C TYR A 323 12.01 4.03 18.34
N ASN A 324 10.81 3.63 18.74
CA ASN A 324 10.02 4.35 19.74
C ASN A 324 9.23 3.38 20.64
N PRO A 325 9.84 2.91 21.75
CA PRO A 325 9.22 1.96 22.66
C PRO A 325 8.15 2.64 23.54
N ALA A 326 8.11 3.96 23.63
CA ALA A 326 7.12 4.70 24.42
C ALA A 326 5.69 4.57 23.85
N LEU A 327 5.56 4.21 22.57
CA LEU A 327 4.28 3.94 21.92
C LEU A 327 3.79 2.50 22.13
N ASP A 328 4.55 1.66 22.84
CA ASP A 328 4.17 0.27 23.11
C ASP A 328 2.91 0.18 24.00
N PRO A 329 1.79 -0.35 23.48
CA PRO A 329 0.56 -0.50 24.25
C PRO A 329 0.66 -1.53 25.38
N LEU A 330 1.58 -2.48 25.27
CA LEU A 330 1.82 -3.55 26.23
C LEU A 330 2.90 -3.19 27.26
N LYS A 331 3.57 -2.04 27.10
CA LYS A 331 4.66 -1.58 27.98
C LYS A 331 5.80 -2.61 28.13
N ALA A 332 6.06 -3.39 27.09
CA ALA A 332 7.16 -4.36 27.05
C ALA A 332 8.49 -3.70 26.65
N GLY A 333 8.49 -2.40 26.35
CA GLY A 333 9.69 -1.65 25.99
C GLY A 333 10.19 -1.94 24.57
N VAL A 334 9.29 -2.34 23.66
CA VAL A 334 9.63 -2.64 22.26
C VAL A 334 8.83 -1.82 21.26
N ASP A 335 9.41 -1.54 20.09
CA ASP A 335 8.73 -0.82 19.02
C ASP A 335 8.04 -1.77 18.02
N ARG A 336 6.70 -1.66 17.96
CA ARG A 336 5.81 -2.44 17.08
C ARG A 336 5.35 -1.68 15.84
N SER A 337 5.82 -0.45 15.63
CA SER A 337 5.47 0.35 14.47
C SER A 337 5.90 -0.32 13.17
N ASN A 338 5.08 -0.19 12.14
CA ASN A 338 5.36 -0.70 10.80
C ASN A 338 5.74 0.47 9.89
N HIS A 339 6.94 0.40 9.29
CA HIS A 339 7.44 1.45 8.40
C HIS A 339 6.52 1.69 7.19
N LEU A 340 5.93 0.63 6.63
CA LEU A 340 5.06 0.70 5.47
C LEU A 340 3.71 1.38 5.75
N GLN A 341 3.16 1.25 6.96
CA GLN A 341 1.84 1.81 7.28
C GLN A 341 1.83 3.33 7.26
N LYS A 342 2.98 3.97 7.52
CA LYS A 342 3.09 5.43 7.46
C LYS A 342 2.81 5.98 6.05
N PHE A 343 2.95 5.14 5.02
CA PHE A 343 2.72 5.51 3.63
C PHE A 343 1.29 5.25 3.13
N GLU A 344 0.49 4.48 3.87
CA GLU A 344 -0.85 4.02 3.46
C GLU A 344 -1.76 5.19 3.03
N HIS A 345 -1.75 6.29 3.79
CA HIS A 345 -2.60 7.44 3.49
C HIS A 345 -2.29 8.09 2.13
N ILE A 346 -1.00 8.28 1.81
CA ILE A 346 -0.59 8.89 0.54
C ILE A 346 -0.88 7.93 -0.62
N TYR A 347 -0.61 6.63 -0.42
CA TYR A 347 -0.94 5.62 -1.41
C TYR A 347 -2.43 5.61 -1.76
N ASP A 348 -3.30 5.69 -0.76
CA ASP A 348 -4.76 5.70 -0.93
C ASP A 348 -5.27 6.88 -1.73
N LEU A 349 -4.68 8.05 -1.50
CA LEU A 349 -5.05 9.29 -2.16
C LEU A 349 -4.63 9.28 -3.63
N TYR A 350 -3.43 8.77 -3.95
CA TYR A 350 -2.79 9.08 -5.23
C TYR A 350 -2.39 7.89 -6.12
N ALA A 351 -2.28 6.65 -5.61
CA ALA A 351 -1.77 5.50 -6.39
C ALA A 351 -2.64 5.07 -7.58
N LYS A 352 -3.89 5.52 -7.59
CA LYS A 352 -4.80 5.31 -8.71
C LYS A 352 -4.61 6.32 -9.84
N LYS A 353 -3.91 7.43 -9.58
CA LYS A 353 -3.82 8.56 -10.49
C LYS A 353 -2.41 8.76 -11.02
N LYS A 354 -1.40 8.56 -10.18
CA LYS A 354 -0.01 8.90 -10.46
C LYS A 354 0.92 7.80 -9.92
N PRO A 355 2.08 7.56 -10.55
CA PRO A 355 3.12 6.74 -9.94
C PRO A 355 3.59 7.37 -8.63
N LEU A 356 3.88 6.52 -7.64
CA LEU A 356 4.46 6.97 -6.39
C LEU A 356 5.91 6.55 -6.27
N PHE A 357 6.66 7.32 -5.51
CA PHE A 357 7.93 6.88 -4.99
C PHE A 357 8.15 7.34 -3.57
N ILE A 358 8.92 6.54 -2.83
CA ILE A 358 9.52 7.00 -1.58
C ILE A 358 10.73 7.82 -2.00
N SER A 359 10.54 9.13 -2.07
CA SER A 359 11.54 10.08 -2.59
C SER A 359 12.73 10.26 -1.65
N GLU A 360 12.51 10.00 -0.36
CA GLU A 360 13.58 9.79 0.61
C GLU A 360 13.05 9.01 1.80
N GLY A 361 13.83 8.06 2.30
CA GLY A 361 13.44 7.36 3.50
C GLY A 361 14.53 6.45 4.06
N ALA A 362 14.47 6.22 5.38
CA ALA A 362 15.41 5.33 6.06
C ALA A 362 14.91 4.92 7.45
N ILE A 363 15.55 3.89 7.99
CA ILE A 363 15.25 3.33 9.32
C ILE A 363 16.49 3.50 10.19
N SER A 364 16.34 4.17 11.34
CA SER A 364 17.46 4.47 12.23
C SER A 364 17.91 3.23 12.98
N TYR A 365 19.22 2.99 13.04
CA TYR A 365 19.81 1.93 13.86
C TYR A 365 20.14 2.38 15.29
N ILE A 366 19.90 3.66 15.63
CA ILE A 366 20.02 4.21 16.99
C ILE A 366 18.66 4.72 17.47
N TYR A 367 18.35 4.45 18.74
CA TYR A 367 17.30 5.11 19.51
C TYR A 367 17.90 6.32 20.26
N PRO A 368 17.67 7.55 19.77
CA PRO A 368 18.44 8.71 20.20
C PRO A 368 18.15 9.15 21.64
N GLU A 369 16.96 8.87 22.19
CA GLU A 369 16.63 9.24 23.58
C GLU A 369 17.49 8.55 24.65
N GLU A 370 18.07 7.39 24.32
CA GLU A 370 18.92 6.61 25.24
C GLU A 370 20.31 6.34 24.64
N ASP A 371 20.65 6.94 23.49
CA ASP A 371 21.85 6.60 22.70
C ASP A 371 22.03 5.08 22.54
N ARG A 372 20.91 4.39 22.29
CA ARG A 372 20.86 2.92 22.34
C ARG A 372 20.89 2.32 20.94
N LEU A 373 21.83 1.42 20.71
CA LEU A 373 21.88 0.63 19.48
C LEU A 373 20.64 -0.29 19.38
N VAL A 374 19.93 -0.20 18.26
CA VAL A 374 18.71 -0.98 17.93
C VAL A 374 18.84 -1.66 16.56
N GLU A 375 20.06 -2.02 16.18
CA GLU A 375 20.41 -2.53 14.85
C GLU A 375 19.65 -3.79 14.42
N ALA A 376 19.35 -4.72 15.35
CA ALA A 376 18.58 -5.92 15.04
C ALA A 376 17.15 -5.57 14.58
N TRP A 377 16.53 -4.58 15.24
CA TRP A 377 15.21 -4.07 14.84
C TRP A 377 15.29 -3.32 13.51
N ALA A 378 16.29 -2.46 13.32
CA ALA A 378 16.46 -1.70 12.09
C ALA A 378 16.71 -2.62 10.88
N ALA A 379 17.56 -3.63 11.04
CA ALA A 379 17.82 -4.66 10.05
C ALA A 379 16.56 -5.47 9.71
N TYR A 380 15.77 -5.86 10.72
CA TYR A 380 14.50 -6.57 10.50
C TYR A 380 13.50 -5.71 9.73
N ARG A 381 13.28 -4.46 10.16
CA ARG A 381 12.35 -3.52 9.50
C ARG A 381 12.77 -3.20 8.07
N THR A 382 14.07 -3.11 7.80
CA THR A 382 14.59 -2.91 6.44
C THR A 382 14.24 -4.11 5.54
N LYS A 383 14.49 -5.34 6.01
CA LYS A 383 14.13 -6.55 5.25
C LYS A 383 12.63 -6.67 5.04
N GLU A 384 11.84 -6.43 6.08
CA GLU A 384 10.38 -6.48 6.02
C GLU A 384 9.83 -5.46 5.00
N PHE A 385 10.30 -4.21 5.06
CA PHE A 385 9.89 -3.14 4.15
C PHE A 385 10.11 -3.52 2.69
N TYR A 386 11.34 -3.86 2.30
CA TYR A 386 11.66 -4.22 0.91
C TYR A 386 10.99 -5.53 0.47
N ALA A 387 10.81 -6.50 1.37
CA ALA A 387 10.17 -7.75 1.05
C ALA A 387 8.65 -7.61 0.80
N THR A 388 7.98 -6.70 1.50
CA THR A 388 6.51 -6.61 1.51
C THR A 388 5.93 -5.44 0.71
N LEU A 389 6.74 -4.40 0.41
CA LEU A 389 6.36 -3.31 -0.49
C LEU A 389 5.80 -3.80 -1.85
N PRO A 390 6.42 -4.77 -2.56
CA PRO A 390 5.93 -5.25 -3.85
C PRO A 390 4.53 -5.88 -3.79
N MET A 391 4.17 -6.42 -2.62
CA MET A 391 2.91 -7.13 -2.39
C MET A 391 1.80 -6.17 -1.99
N LEU A 392 2.11 -5.24 -1.08
CA LEU A 392 1.11 -4.34 -0.50
C LEU A 392 0.89 -3.07 -1.32
N TYR A 393 1.95 -2.55 -1.94
CA TYR A 393 1.95 -1.25 -2.60
C TYR A 393 2.60 -1.31 -3.99
N PRO A 394 2.12 -2.16 -4.92
CA PRO A 394 2.69 -2.31 -6.27
C PRO A 394 2.61 -1.04 -7.14
N GLY A 395 1.82 -0.03 -6.74
CA GLY A 395 1.83 1.31 -7.34
C GLY A 395 3.03 2.18 -6.94
N VAL A 396 3.90 1.71 -6.06
CA VAL A 396 5.21 2.34 -5.79
C VAL A 396 6.19 1.91 -6.87
N LYS A 397 6.79 2.91 -7.51
CA LYS A 397 7.61 2.82 -8.72
C LYS A 397 9.05 3.27 -8.51
N ALA A 398 9.38 3.85 -7.35
CA ALA A 398 10.76 3.99 -6.90
C ALA A 398 10.88 4.09 -5.37
N VAL A 399 12.07 3.77 -4.84
CA VAL A 399 12.39 3.79 -3.41
C VAL A 399 13.79 4.32 -3.21
N PHE A 400 13.91 5.49 -2.59
CA PHE A 400 15.18 6.15 -2.33
C PHE A 400 15.60 5.99 -0.87
N TRP A 401 16.71 5.27 -0.64
CA TRP A 401 17.31 5.19 0.69
C TRP A 401 18.05 6.49 1.03
N PHE A 402 17.82 7.04 2.21
CA PHE A 402 18.51 8.23 2.67
C PHE A 402 19.76 7.86 3.49
N ASP A 403 20.91 7.75 2.83
CA ASP A 403 22.17 7.27 3.42
C ASP A 403 22.95 8.40 4.11
N ALA A 404 22.59 8.69 5.35
CA ALA A 404 23.22 9.78 6.10
C ALA A 404 23.10 9.62 7.61
N THR A 405 24.01 10.29 8.32
CA THR A 405 23.86 10.59 9.74
C THR A 405 23.55 12.08 9.88
N LYS A 406 22.41 12.42 10.48
CA LYS A 406 22.00 13.80 10.76
C LYS A 406 22.14 14.10 12.24
N THR A 407 23.21 14.79 12.62
CA THR A 407 23.49 15.24 14.00
C THR A 407 22.92 16.62 14.33
N GLU A 408 22.63 17.44 13.31
CA GLU A 408 22.16 18.84 13.48
C GLU A 408 20.66 18.97 13.77
N ALA A 409 19.89 17.87 13.69
CA ALA A 409 18.47 17.88 14.01
C ALA A 409 18.26 17.92 15.53
N ALA A 410 17.12 18.46 15.99
CA ALA A 410 16.70 18.39 17.40
C ALA A 410 16.63 16.97 17.98
N ARG A 411 16.76 15.95 17.12
CA ARG A 411 16.83 14.53 17.45
C ARG A 411 17.75 13.87 16.43
N GLU A 412 18.91 13.36 16.86
CA GLU A 412 19.90 12.73 15.99
C GLU A 412 19.31 11.54 15.22
N LYS A 413 19.67 11.40 13.94
CA LYS A 413 19.15 10.33 13.07
C LYS A 413 20.30 9.60 12.39
N HIS A 414 20.35 8.28 12.55
CA HIS A 414 21.48 7.45 12.09
C HIS A 414 21.00 6.46 11.04
N PHE A 415 21.19 6.80 9.76
CA PHE A 415 20.72 6.01 8.62
C PHE A 415 21.84 5.50 7.71
N MET A 416 23.08 5.96 7.96
CA MET A 416 24.25 5.64 7.14
C MET A 416 24.55 4.14 7.16
N LEU A 417 24.58 3.53 5.98
CA LEU A 417 24.76 2.11 5.77
C LEU A 417 26.19 1.70 6.13
N SER A 418 27.22 2.43 5.68
CA SER A 418 28.61 2.05 6.00
C SER A 418 28.98 2.15 7.48
N ALA A 419 28.15 2.85 8.27
CA ALA A 419 28.35 3.03 9.71
C ALA A 419 27.77 1.87 10.55
N ASN A 420 27.02 0.93 9.95
CA ASN A 420 26.47 -0.22 10.67
C ASN A 420 26.37 -1.48 9.78
N ASP A 421 27.17 -2.50 10.09
CA ASP A 421 27.24 -3.74 9.31
C ASP A 421 25.92 -4.51 9.27
N ALA A 422 25.15 -4.54 10.37
CA ALA A 422 23.89 -5.26 10.42
C ALA A 422 22.84 -4.64 9.48
N LEU A 423 22.76 -3.30 9.46
CA LEU A 423 21.88 -2.54 8.58
C LEU A 423 22.34 -2.64 7.12
N LEU A 424 23.65 -2.46 6.84
CA LEU A 424 24.19 -2.64 5.49
C LEU A 424 23.86 -4.04 4.96
N ASN A 425 24.19 -5.11 5.70
CA ASN A 425 23.90 -6.47 5.28
C ASN A 425 22.40 -6.72 5.06
N ALA A 426 21.54 -6.12 5.88
CA ALA A 426 20.10 -6.19 5.69
C ALA A 426 19.65 -5.51 4.39
N TYR A 427 20.15 -4.30 4.13
CA TYR A 427 19.89 -3.56 2.90
C TYR A 427 20.38 -4.33 1.66
N LYS A 428 21.64 -4.79 1.67
CA LYS A 428 22.25 -5.57 0.58
C LYS A 428 21.42 -6.78 0.20
N GLN A 429 20.90 -7.52 1.19
CA GLN A 429 20.04 -8.68 0.95
C GLN A 429 18.67 -8.28 0.40
N ALA A 430 18.08 -7.22 0.96
CA ALA A 430 16.70 -6.85 0.65
C ALA A 430 16.55 -6.26 -0.77
N ILE A 431 17.53 -5.49 -1.22
CA ILE A 431 17.51 -4.89 -2.56
C ILE A 431 17.74 -5.89 -3.71
N GLN A 432 18.13 -7.15 -3.44
CA GLN A 432 18.29 -8.16 -4.50
C GLN A 432 16.96 -8.72 -5.02
N HIS A 433 15.84 -8.36 -4.39
CA HIS A 433 14.54 -8.86 -4.80
C HIS A 433 14.23 -8.40 -6.26
N PRO A 434 13.76 -9.28 -7.16
CA PRO A 434 13.61 -9.01 -8.61
C PRO A 434 12.48 -8.01 -8.96
N PHE A 435 11.72 -7.57 -7.96
CA PHE A 435 10.82 -6.41 -8.10
C PHE A 435 11.56 -5.09 -8.26
N TYR A 436 12.76 -4.99 -7.69
CA TYR A 436 13.53 -3.77 -7.69
C TYR A 436 14.39 -3.64 -8.92
N LEU A 437 14.43 -2.44 -9.46
CA LEU A 437 14.99 -2.08 -10.75
C LEU A 437 16.20 -1.17 -10.54
N ASP A 438 17.26 -1.37 -11.29
CA ASP A 438 18.52 -0.64 -11.15
C ASP A 438 18.85 0.24 -12.36
N THR A 439 17.93 0.29 -13.34
CA THR A 439 18.05 1.10 -14.55
C THR A 439 16.68 1.66 -14.95
N ILE A 440 16.61 2.93 -15.36
CA ILE A 440 15.36 3.53 -15.87
C ILE A 440 14.91 2.82 -17.15
N GLY A 441 13.60 2.56 -17.27
CA GLY A 441 13.01 1.79 -18.37
C GLY A 441 13.13 0.27 -18.23
N GLN A 442 13.79 -0.24 -17.18
CA GLN A 442 13.72 -1.66 -16.83
C GLN A 442 12.31 -2.03 -16.37
N GLU A 443 11.91 -3.28 -16.63
CA GLU A 443 10.67 -3.87 -16.11
C GLU A 443 11.02 -5.00 -15.14
N SER A 444 10.18 -5.19 -14.13
CA SER A 444 10.37 -6.29 -13.19
C SER A 444 10.14 -7.64 -13.85
N GLU A 445 10.84 -8.65 -13.36
CA GLU A 445 10.60 -10.06 -13.68
C GLU A 445 9.58 -10.72 -12.75
N LYS A 446 9.13 -10.04 -11.69
CA LYS A 446 8.29 -10.62 -10.65
C LYS A 446 7.21 -9.68 -10.16
N ALA A 447 5.97 -10.16 -10.15
CA ALA A 447 4.83 -9.46 -9.59
C ALA A 447 4.02 -10.33 -8.64
N TYR A 448 3.10 -9.71 -7.91
CA TYR A 448 2.29 -10.38 -6.90
C TYR A 448 0.81 -10.02 -7.05
N ILE A 449 -0.06 -11.00 -6.82
CA ILE A 449 -1.50 -10.81 -6.65
C ILE A 449 -1.91 -11.28 -5.27
N ASP A 450 -2.88 -10.60 -4.65
CA ASP A 450 -3.47 -11.05 -3.40
C ASP A 450 -4.32 -12.30 -3.64
N ALA A 451 -3.98 -13.40 -2.97
CA ALA A 451 -4.63 -14.70 -3.16
C ALA A 451 -6.10 -14.70 -2.76
N ALA A 452 -6.51 -13.88 -1.80
CA ALA A 452 -7.89 -13.78 -1.36
C ALA A 452 -8.74 -12.96 -2.35
N GLU A 453 -8.13 -11.97 -3.02
CA GLU A 453 -8.83 -11.09 -3.97
C GLU A 453 -8.85 -11.68 -5.39
N ALA A 454 -7.72 -12.21 -5.85
CA ALA A 454 -7.53 -12.66 -7.23
C ALA A 454 -7.58 -14.19 -7.40
N GLY A 455 -7.54 -14.95 -6.30
CA GLY A 455 -7.41 -16.40 -6.33
C GLY A 455 -5.97 -16.86 -6.59
N LEU A 456 -5.77 -18.18 -6.60
CA LEU A 456 -4.49 -18.83 -6.83
C LEU A 456 -4.45 -19.51 -8.20
N PRO A 457 -3.36 -19.35 -8.97
CA PRO A 457 -3.15 -20.10 -10.18
C PRO A 457 -3.13 -21.62 -9.93
N PRO A 458 -3.79 -22.45 -10.77
CA PRO A 458 -3.85 -23.91 -10.62
C PRO A 458 -2.58 -24.57 -11.18
N ARG A 459 -1.43 -24.26 -10.57
CA ARG A 459 -0.08 -24.74 -10.90
C ARG A 459 0.78 -24.70 -9.63
N VAL A 460 2.08 -25.00 -9.75
CA VAL A 460 3.05 -24.62 -8.72
C VAL A 460 3.11 -23.10 -8.63
N VAL A 461 2.85 -22.59 -7.44
CA VAL A 461 2.82 -21.16 -7.12
C VAL A 461 3.80 -20.90 -5.99
N GLU A 462 4.61 -19.84 -6.14
CA GLU A 462 5.32 -19.26 -5.01
C GLU A 462 4.34 -18.39 -4.21
N LEU A 463 4.13 -18.77 -2.96
CA LEU A 463 3.30 -18.05 -2.01
C LEU A 463 4.16 -17.30 -1.02
N SER A 464 3.93 -16.01 -0.90
CA SER A 464 4.57 -15.12 0.07
C SER A 464 3.50 -14.53 1.00
N ALA A 465 3.90 -14.13 2.20
CA ALA A 465 2.96 -13.52 3.14
C ALA A 465 3.43 -12.13 3.58
N TYR A 466 2.48 -11.21 3.74
CA TYR A 466 2.63 -10.11 4.67
C TYR A 466 2.05 -10.54 6.01
N VAL A 467 2.82 -10.34 7.08
CA VAL A 467 2.44 -10.77 8.42
C VAL A 467 2.72 -9.64 9.40
N GLN A 468 1.66 -9.11 10.02
CA GLN A 468 1.74 -8.24 11.18
C GLN A 468 1.17 -8.97 12.39
N THR A 469 1.86 -8.87 13.52
CA THR A 469 1.44 -9.50 14.78
C THR A 469 1.84 -8.63 15.96
N VAL A 470 1.45 -9.06 17.16
CA VAL A 470 1.94 -8.50 18.43
C VAL A 470 3.47 -8.58 18.58
N GLU A 471 4.13 -9.55 17.94
CA GLU A 471 5.57 -9.70 17.98
C GLU A 471 6.23 -8.74 16.97
N PRO A 472 7.19 -7.90 17.40
CA PRO A 472 7.83 -6.91 16.52
C PRO A 472 8.78 -7.55 15.50
N MET A 473 9.26 -8.77 15.76
CA MET A 473 10.15 -9.52 14.87
C MET A 473 9.76 -11.00 14.86
N LEU A 474 9.56 -11.54 13.66
CA LEU A 474 9.23 -12.95 13.43
C LEU A 474 10.49 -13.78 13.12
N GLY A 475 10.51 -15.02 13.60
CA GLY A 475 11.56 -16.00 13.28
C GLY A 475 11.18 -16.96 12.16
N LYS A 476 9.89 -17.30 12.01
CA LYS A 476 9.39 -18.13 10.92
C LYS A 476 7.90 -17.96 10.67
N VAL A 477 7.47 -18.33 9.47
CA VAL A 477 6.07 -18.47 9.07
C VAL A 477 5.86 -19.88 8.51
N GLU A 478 4.85 -20.58 9.03
CA GLU A 478 4.44 -21.92 8.57
C GLU A 478 3.09 -21.84 7.89
N TYR A 479 2.97 -22.50 6.75
CA TYR A 479 1.74 -22.62 5.98
C TYR A 479 1.18 -24.02 6.14
N ALA A 480 -0.11 -24.13 6.44
CA ALA A 480 -0.82 -25.40 6.48
C ALA A 480 -2.07 -25.36 5.62
N PHE A 481 -2.38 -26.47 4.98
CA PHE A 481 -3.56 -26.65 4.15
C PHE A 481 -4.13 -28.06 4.40
N GLN A 482 -5.45 -28.15 4.59
CA GLN A 482 -6.14 -29.40 4.94
C GLN A 482 -5.51 -30.14 6.15
N GLY A 483 -5.09 -29.38 7.16
CA GLY A 483 -4.47 -29.91 8.38
C GLY A 483 -3.02 -30.38 8.24
N LYS A 484 -2.40 -30.22 7.07
CA LYS A 484 -0.99 -30.58 6.81
C LYS A 484 -0.15 -29.34 6.54
N THR A 485 1.04 -29.29 7.10
CA THR A 485 2.04 -28.25 6.77
C THR A 485 2.48 -28.43 5.32
N ILE A 486 2.32 -27.38 4.51
CA ILE A 486 2.72 -27.35 3.10
C ILE A 486 4.04 -26.63 2.86
N GLY A 487 4.53 -25.88 3.86
CA GLY A 487 5.86 -25.27 3.82
C GLY A 487 6.12 -24.38 5.02
N THR A 488 7.41 -24.07 5.24
CA THR A 488 7.87 -23.17 6.30
C THR A 488 8.94 -22.26 5.72
N ALA A 489 8.83 -20.96 5.98
CA ALA A 489 9.83 -19.96 5.61
C ALA A 489 10.45 -19.32 6.86
N THR A 490 11.75 -19.11 6.85
CA THR A 490 12.54 -18.56 7.98
C THR A 490 13.06 -17.15 7.73
N ALA A 491 12.71 -16.55 6.59
CA ALA A 491 13.04 -15.17 6.24
C ALA A 491 11.94 -14.54 5.37
N ALA A 492 11.77 -13.23 5.46
CA ALA A 492 10.92 -12.45 4.56
C ALA A 492 11.42 -12.59 3.10
N PRO A 493 10.54 -12.67 2.07
CA PRO A 493 9.08 -12.46 2.08
C PRO A 493 8.23 -13.67 2.52
N TRP A 494 8.83 -14.59 3.28
CA TRP A 494 8.16 -15.77 3.84
C TRP A 494 7.69 -16.75 2.75
N THR A 495 8.47 -16.87 1.67
CA THR A 495 8.05 -17.62 0.48
C THR A 495 8.12 -19.13 0.66
N ILE A 496 7.09 -19.82 0.17
CA ILE A 496 7.11 -21.27 -0.09
C ILE A 496 6.61 -21.56 -1.51
N ALA A 497 6.92 -22.73 -2.06
CA ALA A 497 6.32 -23.21 -3.30
C ALA A 497 5.32 -24.33 -3.01
N HIS A 498 4.13 -24.28 -3.61
CA HIS A 498 3.13 -25.34 -3.47
C HIS A 498 2.34 -25.55 -4.77
N ASP A 499 2.01 -26.81 -5.08
CA ASP A 499 1.22 -27.16 -6.26
C ASP A 499 -0.28 -27.09 -5.98
N PHE A 500 -0.94 -26.10 -6.57
CA PHE A 500 -2.38 -25.93 -6.48
C PHE A 500 -3.14 -26.56 -7.66
N ALA A 501 -2.46 -27.13 -8.67
CA ALA A 501 -3.13 -27.75 -9.82
C ALA A 501 -4.21 -28.78 -9.44
N PRO A 502 -4.03 -29.66 -8.42
CA PRO A 502 -5.04 -30.64 -8.01
C PRO A 502 -6.34 -30.03 -7.47
N TYR A 503 -6.32 -28.76 -7.07
CA TYR A 503 -7.44 -28.06 -6.44
C TYR A 503 -8.15 -27.11 -7.39
N ARG A 504 -7.86 -27.17 -8.69
CA ARG A 504 -8.50 -26.33 -9.71
C ARG A 504 -10.04 -26.33 -9.56
N GLY A 505 -10.60 -25.12 -9.50
CA GLY A 505 -12.02 -24.85 -9.34
C GLY A 505 -12.55 -24.97 -7.90
N GLN A 506 -11.69 -25.15 -6.90
CA GLN A 506 -12.10 -25.29 -5.51
C GLN A 506 -11.86 -24.01 -4.71
N ALA A 507 -12.77 -23.72 -3.78
CA ALA A 507 -12.50 -22.82 -2.67
C ALA A 507 -11.62 -23.53 -1.64
N ILE A 508 -10.55 -22.88 -1.20
CA ILE A 508 -9.59 -23.40 -0.25
C ILE A 508 -9.39 -22.45 0.93
N THR A 509 -8.79 -22.94 2.00
CA THR A 509 -8.38 -22.13 3.15
C THR A 509 -6.97 -22.52 3.56
N ILE A 510 -6.04 -21.58 3.48
CA ILE A 510 -4.65 -21.76 3.90
C ILE A 510 -4.51 -21.16 5.30
N GLU A 511 -4.03 -21.97 6.25
CA GLU A 511 -3.65 -21.50 7.57
C GLU A 511 -2.22 -20.98 7.54
N VAL A 512 -2.00 -19.78 8.05
CA VAL A 512 -0.69 -19.14 8.17
C VAL A 512 -0.40 -18.95 9.64
N LYS A 513 0.65 -19.61 10.13
CA LYS A 513 1.09 -19.56 11.52
C LYS A 513 2.39 -18.78 11.60
N ALA A 514 2.40 -17.69 12.35
CA ALA A 514 3.57 -16.85 12.53
C ALA A 514 4.17 -17.05 13.90
N TYR A 515 5.50 -17.15 13.97
CA TYR A 515 6.23 -17.38 15.20
C TYR A 515 7.20 -16.22 15.45
N GLY A 516 7.26 -15.73 16.69
CA GLY A 516 8.24 -14.74 17.11
C GLY A 516 9.66 -15.26 16.95
N ALA A 517 10.64 -14.35 17.03
CA ALA A 517 12.06 -14.72 17.01
C ALA A 517 12.45 -15.72 18.13
N ASP A 518 11.66 -15.78 19.22
CA ASP A 518 11.82 -16.73 20.32
C ASP A 518 11.22 -18.13 20.04
N GLY A 519 10.63 -18.34 18.85
CA GLY A 519 10.01 -19.59 18.43
C GLY A 519 8.59 -19.82 18.95
N LYS A 520 8.00 -18.89 19.72
CA LYS A 520 6.62 -19.02 20.20
C LYS A 520 5.64 -18.62 19.11
N LEU A 521 4.50 -19.31 19.06
CA LEU A 521 3.41 -18.98 18.14
C LEU A 521 2.82 -17.62 18.53
N ALA A 522 2.92 -16.65 17.62
CA ALA A 522 2.39 -15.30 17.78
C ALA A 522 0.93 -15.22 17.31
N THR A 523 0.61 -15.81 16.15
CA THR A 523 -0.76 -15.85 15.61
C THR A 523 -0.96 -16.99 14.61
N THR A 524 -2.21 -17.40 14.44
CA THR A 524 -2.66 -18.27 13.34
C THR A 524 -3.80 -17.56 12.63
N GLN A 525 -3.61 -17.25 11.36
CA GLN A 525 -4.64 -16.64 10.50
C GLN A 525 -5.06 -17.61 9.40
N ARG A 526 -6.30 -17.47 8.92
CA ARG A 526 -6.85 -18.31 7.85
C ARG A 526 -7.18 -17.44 6.66
N VAL A 527 -6.51 -17.69 5.55
CA VAL A 527 -6.72 -16.98 4.29
C VAL A 527 -7.57 -17.87 3.38
N LYS A 528 -8.76 -17.38 3.03
CA LYS A 528 -9.63 -18.03 2.04
C LYS A 528 -9.20 -17.59 0.66
N ALA A 529 -9.16 -18.51 -0.29
CA ALA A 529 -8.85 -18.25 -1.69
C ALA A 529 -9.60 -19.24 -2.59
N THR A 530 -9.78 -18.91 -3.86
CA THR A 530 -10.21 -19.87 -4.89
C THR A 530 -9.00 -20.30 -5.70
N VAL A 531 -8.94 -21.57 -6.08
CA VAL A 531 -7.88 -22.06 -6.98
C VAL A 531 -8.43 -22.16 -8.38
N GLY A 532 -7.77 -21.52 -9.33
CA GLY A 532 -8.23 -21.43 -10.70
C GLY A 532 -8.85 -20.08 -11.05
N ASP A 533 -9.03 -19.93 -12.35
CA ASP A 533 -9.70 -18.84 -13.03
C ASP A 533 -11.12 -18.64 -12.48
N ALA A 534 -11.59 -17.39 -12.39
CA ALA A 534 -12.99 -17.13 -12.03
C ALA A 534 -13.93 -18.01 -12.86
N LEU A 535 -14.68 -18.89 -12.20
CA LEU A 535 -15.49 -19.90 -12.87
C LEU A 535 -16.75 -19.26 -13.45
N VAL A 536 -16.85 -19.24 -14.78
CA VAL A 536 -18.10 -18.89 -15.49
C VAL A 536 -18.64 -20.15 -16.16
N THR A 537 -19.90 -20.46 -15.89
CA THR A 537 -20.63 -21.50 -16.63
C THR A 537 -21.77 -20.88 -17.44
N LEU A 538 -21.91 -21.32 -18.68
CA LEU A 538 -22.94 -20.89 -19.61
C LEU A 538 -23.67 -22.13 -20.16
N LYS A 539 -24.99 -22.21 -19.96
CA LYS A 539 -25.86 -23.33 -20.35
C LYS A 539 -25.32 -24.69 -19.86
N GLY A 540 -24.86 -24.72 -18.62
CA GLY A 540 -24.27 -25.91 -17.99
C GLY A 540 -22.86 -26.28 -18.49
N LYS A 541 -22.24 -25.49 -19.36
CA LYS A 541 -20.85 -25.69 -19.81
C LYS A 541 -19.92 -24.67 -19.18
N ARG A 542 -18.77 -25.11 -18.68
CA ARG A 542 -17.68 -24.23 -18.25
C ARG A 542 -17.13 -23.46 -19.45
N LEU A 543 -16.88 -22.17 -19.25
CA LEU A 543 -16.15 -21.34 -20.20
C LEU A 543 -14.70 -21.22 -19.75
N ASP A 544 -13.79 -21.56 -20.66
CA ASP A 544 -12.36 -21.32 -20.48
C ASP A 544 -12.01 -20.03 -21.20
N PHE A 545 -11.36 -19.10 -20.49
CA PHE A 545 -10.96 -17.82 -21.04
C PHE A 545 -9.46 -17.82 -21.31
N ASP A 546 -9.06 -17.20 -22.42
CA ASP A 546 -7.64 -16.98 -22.73
C ASP A 546 -7.05 -15.78 -21.97
N ALA A 547 -7.89 -15.05 -21.24
CA ALA A 547 -7.52 -14.09 -20.22
C ALA A 547 -8.53 -14.11 -19.07
N GLN A 548 -8.06 -13.91 -17.85
CA GLN A 548 -8.88 -14.10 -16.66
C GLN A 548 -10.07 -13.13 -16.60
N PRO A 549 -11.30 -13.60 -16.31
CA PRO A 549 -12.37 -12.71 -15.89
C PRO A 549 -11.92 -11.86 -14.70
N LYS A 550 -12.37 -10.60 -14.65
CA LYS A 550 -11.99 -9.63 -13.63
C LYS A 550 -13.19 -9.32 -12.75
N ILE A 551 -12.98 -9.14 -11.45
CA ILE A 551 -14.01 -8.61 -10.56
C ILE A 551 -13.63 -7.17 -10.21
N GLU A 552 -14.43 -6.20 -10.65
CA GLU A 552 -14.21 -4.78 -10.35
C GLU A 552 -15.46 -4.19 -9.69
N ASN A 553 -15.28 -3.56 -8.52
CA ASN A 553 -16.35 -2.95 -7.73
C ASN A 553 -17.54 -3.91 -7.49
N GLY A 554 -17.25 -5.18 -7.22
CA GLY A 554 -18.27 -6.21 -6.99
C GLY A 554 -18.98 -6.72 -8.26
N ARG A 555 -18.49 -6.38 -9.46
CA ARG A 555 -19.06 -6.83 -10.74
C ARG A 555 -18.05 -7.65 -11.52
N MET A 556 -18.53 -8.73 -12.12
CA MET A 556 -17.71 -9.59 -12.95
C MET A 556 -17.66 -9.08 -14.39
N PHE A 557 -16.45 -8.99 -14.91
CA PHE A 557 -16.11 -8.65 -16.28
C PHE A 557 -15.43 -9.83 -16.94
N VAL A 558 -15.78 -10.08 -18.19
CA VAL A 558 -15.26 -11.21 -18.95
C VAL A 558 -14.74 -10.74 -20.29
N PRO A 559 -13.68 -11.37 -20.84
CA PRO A 559 -13.30 -11.17 -22.23
C PRO A 559 -14.47 -11.54 -23.16
N ILE A 560 -14.83 -10.60 -24.02
CA ILE A 560 -16.00 -10.73 -24.91
C ILE A 560 -15.92 -11.91 -25.88
N LYS A 561 -14.73 -12.27 -26.33
CA LYS A 561 -14.53 -13.24 -27.41
C LYS A 561 -15.10 -14.61 -27.04
N GLN A 562 -14.71 -15.14 -25.89
CA GLN A 562 -15.13 -16.47 -25.44
C GLN A 562 -16.62 -16.51 -25.10
N ILE A 563 -17.17 -15.39 -24.62
CA ILE A 563 -18.62 -15.28 -24.42
C ILE A 563 -19.35 -15.33 -25.76
N ALA A 564 -18.89 -14.57 -26.75
CA ALA A 564 -19.48 -14.56 -28.07
C ALA A 564 -19.39 -15.94 -28.75
N ASP A 565 -18.23 -16.59 -28.69
CA ASP A 565 -18.04 -17.95 -29.22
C ASP A 565 -19.00 -18.95 -28.57
N ALA A 566 -19.14 -18.90 -27.23
CA ALA A 566 -20.02 -19.80 -26.50
C ALA A 566 -21.52 -19.51 -26.73
N LEU A 567 -21.87 -18.27 -27.05
CA LEU A 567 -23.21 -17.86 -27.47
C LEU A 567 -23.46 -18.03 -28.97
N GLN A 568 -22.44 -18.43 -29.74
CA GLN A 568 -22.46 -18.47 -31.21
C GLN A 568 -22.78 -17.11 -31.85
N ALA A 569 -22.40 -16.03 -31.16
CA ALA A 569 -22.51 -14.66 -31.65
C ALA A 569 -21.23 -14.23 -32.37
N LYS A 570 -21.37 -13.41 -33.41
CA LYS A 570 -20.24 -12.78 -34.10
C LYS A 570 -19.84 -11.50 -33.38
N THR A 571 -18.55 -11.16 -33.41
CA THR A 571 -18.04 -9.89 -32.87
C THR A 571 -17.42 -9.04 -33.97
N VAL A 572 -17.65 -7.73 -33.91
CA VAL A 572 -17.04 -6.74 -34.81
C VAL A 572 -16.52 -5.58 -33.97
N TRP A 573 -15.22 -5.30 -34.08
CA TRP A 573 -14.58 -4.14 -33.46
C TRP A 573 -14.64 -2.94 -34.40
N ASN A 574 -15.04 -1.78 -33.87
CA ASN A 574 -14.96 -0.49 -34.54
C ASN A 574 -13.91 0.37 -33.81
N ALA A 575 -12.77 0.57 -34.46
CA ALA A 575 -11.66 1.33 -33.88
C ALA A 575 -11.97 2.83 -33.74
N ALA A 576 -12.70 3.42 -34.69
CA ALA A 576 -13.03 4.85 -34.67
C ALA A 576 -13.96 5.21 -33.51
N GLU A 577 -14.92 4.33 -33.22
CA GLU A 577 -15.90 4.52 -32.13
C GLU A 577 -15.45 3.89 -30.81
N ARG A 578 -14.30 3.21 -30.79
CA ARG A 578 -13.82 2.40 -29.66
C ARG A 578 -14.93 1.50 -29.11
N SER A 579 -15.62 0.82 -30.00
CA SER A 579 -16.81 0.04 -29.68
C SER A 579 -16.73 -1.37 -30.25
N ILE A 580 -17.38 -2.31 -29.57
CA ILE A 580 -17.54 -3.69 -30.01
C ILE A 580 -19.01 -4.01 -30.19
N THR A 581 -19.35 -4.65 -31.30
CA THR A 581 -20.70 -5.11 -31.58
C THR A 581 -20.75 -6.63 -31.58
N LEU A 582 -21.68 -7.20 -30.81
CA LEU A 582 -22.03 -8.61 -30.86
C LEU A 582 -23.32 -8.78 -31.66
N THR A 583 -23.37 -9.74 -32.59
CA THR A 583 -24.57 -10.06 -33.36
C THR A 583 -24.89 -11.54 -33.32
N ASP A 584 -26.14 -11.86 -33.01
CA ASP A 584 -26.75 -13.18 -33.14
C ASP A 584 -27.87 -13.11 -34.17
N ASP A 585 -27.57 -13.58 -35.38
CA ASP A 585 -28.48 -13.52 -36.53
C ASP A 585 -29.73 -14.38 -36.29
N ALA A 586 -29.60 -15.50 -35.57
CA ALA A 586 -30.71 -16.41 -35.29
C ALA A 586 -31.73 -15.80 -34.32
N LYS A 587 -31.25 -15.03 -33.34
CA LYS A 587 -32.09 -14.29 -32.39
C LYS A 587 -32.45 -12.87 -32.82
N LYS A 588 -31.97 -12.40 -33.98
CA LYS A 588 -32.09 -11.00 -34.43
C LYS A 588 -31.64 -10.01 -33.35
N LEU A 589 -30.53 -10.33 -32.69
CA LEU A 589 -29.97 -9.55 -31.59
C LEU A 589 -28.67 -8.88 -32.04
N SER A 590 -28.57 -7.57 -31.80
CA SER A 590 -27.35 -6.77 -31.97
C SER A 590 -27.11 -5.94 -30.72
N VAL A 591 -25.90 -6.06 -30.16
CA VAL A 591 -25.50 -5.36 -28.93
C VAL A 591 -24.18 -4.63 -29.19
N THR A 592 -24.19 -3.30 -29.10
CA THR A 592 -22.99 -2.46 -29.27
C THR A 592 -22.59 -1.85 -27.92
N LEU A 593 -21.33 -2.05 -27.56
CA LEU A 593 -20.72 -1.65 -26.30
C LEU A 593 -19.52 -0.74 -26.59
N ALA A 594 -19.55 0.51 -26.14
CA ALA A 594 -18.43 1.43 -26.27
C ALA A 594 -17.56 1.40 -25.01
N LEU A 595 -16.24 1.39 -25.18
CA LEU A 595 -15.31 1.43 -24.04
C LEU A 595 -15.52 2.73 -23.23
N GLY A 596 -15.52 2.62 -21.90
CA GLY A 596 -15.71 3.75 -20.99
C GLY A 596 -17.16 4.27 -20.88
N SER A 597 -18.09 3.80 -21.71
CA SER A 597 -19.49 4.22 -21.66
C SER A 597 -20.29 3.37 -20.68
N LYS A 598 -21.11 4.00 -19.83
CA LYS A 598 -22.13 3.33 -19.00
C LYS A 598 -23.45 3.13 -19.75
N SER A 599 -23.41 3.14 -21.08
CA SER A 599 -24.55 2.85 -21.94
C SER A 599 -24.13 1.93 -23.09
N ALA A 600 -25.06 1.08 -23.51
CA ALA A 600 -24.93 0.23 -24.69
C ALA A 600 -26.11 0.48 -25.63
N ARG A 601 -26.01 -0.01 -26.87
CA ARG A 601 -27.15 -0.10 -27.79
C ARG A 601 -27.58 -1.55 -27.94
N LYS A 602 -28.86 -1.86 -27.74
CA LYS A 602 -29.47 -3.17 -27.99
C LYS A 602 -30.52 -3.01 -29.07
N ASN A 603 -30.31 -3.62 -30.24
CA ASN A 603 -31.19 -3.50 -31.41
C ASN A 603 -31.51 -2.04 -31.81
N GLY A 604 -30.55 -1.13 -31.63
CA GLY A 604 -30.69 0.30 -31.93
C GLY A 604 -31.17 1.16 -30.75
N GLU A 605 -31.71 0.55 -29.67
CA GLU A 605 -32.16 1.27 -28.48
C GLU A 605 -31.05 1.43 -27.45
N THR A 606 -30.96 2.59 -26.80
CA THR A 606 -29.98 2.84 -25.74
C THR A 606 -30.43 2.20 -24.42
N VAL A 607 -29.53 1.42 -23.81
CA VAL A 607 -29.73 0.77 -22.52
C VAL A 607 -28.60 1.14 -21.55
N ALA A 608 -28.92 1.26 -20.27
CA ALA A 608 -27.92 1.56 -19.24
C ALA A 608 -27.08 0.32 -18.92
N LEU A 609 -25.79 0.53 -18.68
CA LEU A 609 -24.88 -0.50 -18.18
C LEU A 609 -24.60 -0.23 -16.71
N GLU A 610 -24.56 -1.30 -15.93
CA GLU A 610 -24.18 -1.19 -14.54
C GLU A 610 -22.72 -0.75 -14.37
N ALA A 611 -21.84 -1.15 -15.30
CA ALA A 611 -20.46 -0.70 -15.36
C ALA A 611 -19.98 -0.57 -16.82
N ALA A 612 -18.99 0.29 -17.04
CA ALA A 612 -18.48 0.55 -18.37
C ALA A 612 -17.55 -0.57 -18.85
N PRO A 613 -17.69 -1.04 -20.10
CA PRO A 613 -16.69 -1.90 -20.75
C PRO A 613 -15.32 -1.24 -20.78
N PHE A 614 -14.26 -2.04 -20.72
CA PHE A 614 -12.89 -1.54 -20.82
C PHE A 614 -12.04 -2.50 -21.65
N SER A 615 -10.87 -2.03 -22.07
CA SER A 615 -9.88 -2.87 -22.73
C SER A 615 -8.72 -3.12 -21.76
N ALA A 616 -8.22 -4.35 -21.71
CA ALA A 616 -7.00 -4.71 -20.99
C ALA A 616 -6.30 -5.85 -21.72
N ASN A 617 -4.97 -5.81 -21.87
CA ASN A 617 -4.16 -6.82 -22.54
C ASN A 617 -4.69 -7.18 -23.95
N GLY A 618 -5.05 -6.16 -24.75
CA GLY A 618 -5.60 -6.33 -26.10
C GLY A 618 -6.99 -6.99 -26.16
N ARG A 619 -7.68 -7.14 -25.03
CA ARG A 619 -9.01 -7.76 -24.93
C ARG A 619 -10.04 -6.78 -24.41
N THR A 620 -11.23 -6.82 -25.00
CA THR A 620 -12.38 -6.06 -24.49
C THR A 620 -13.10 -6.86 -23.40
N TYR A 621 -13.15 -6.28 -22.21
CA TYR A 621 -13.85 -6.76 -21.03
C TYR A 621 -15.21 -6.09 -20.93
N ILE A 622 -16.24 -6.90 -20.72
CA ILE A 622 -17.63 -6.43 -20.64
C ILE A 622 -18.30 -6.96 -19.37
N PRO A 623 -19.25 -6.22 -18.77
CA PRO A 623 -20.01 -6.71 -17.63
C PRO A 623 -20.78 -7.96 -18.02
N LEU A 624 -20.47 -9.09 -17.37
CA LEU A 624 -21.02 -10.40 -17.72
C LEU A 624 -22.55 -10.45 -17.51
N SER A 625 -23.03 -9.76 -16.47
CA SER A 625 -24.43 -9.59 -16.12
C SER A 625 -25.27 -8.98 -17.25
N PHE A 626 -24.75 -7.96 -17.93
CA PHE A 626 -25.43 -7.28 -19.04
C PHE A 626 -25.54 -8.20 -20.24
N VAL A 627 -24.47 -8.93 -20.56
CA VAL A 627 -24.50 -9.89 -21.67
C VAL A 627 -25.53 -10.97 -21.39
N ALA A 628 -25.57 -11.49 -20.16
CA ALA A 628 -26.57 -12.46 -19.77
C ALA A 628 -28.00 -11.95 -19.98
N GLU A 629 -28.29 -10.73 -19.51
CA GLU A 629 -29.60 -10.09 -19.69
C GLU A 629 -29.92 -9.83 -21.17
N ALA A 630 -28.95 -9.34 -21.94
CA ALA A 630 -29.14 -9.04 -23.35
C ALA A 630 -29.49 -10.29 -24.17
N PHE A 631 -28.91 -11.45 -23.81
CA PHE A 631 -29.12 -12.74 -24.46
C PHE A 631 -30.25 -13.59 -23.83
N GLY A 632 -30.92 -13.06 -22.80
CA GLY A 632 -32.07 -13.68 -22.14
C GLY A 632 -31.71 -14.87 -21.25
N LEU A 633 -30.54 -14.85 -20.62
CA LEU A 633 -30.03 -15.93 -19.78
C LEU A 633 -30.39 -15.68 -18.30
N ALA A 634 -30.82 -16.72 -17.61
CA ALA A 634 -31.02 -16.67 -16.16
C ALA A 634 -29.65 -16.65 -15.47
N LYS A 635 -29.47 -15.80 -14.46
CA LYS A 635 -28.21 -15.67 -13.71
C LYS A 635 -28.36 -16.13 -12.26
N SER A 636 -27.40 -16.89 -11.77
CA SER A 636 -27.26 -17.25 -10.36
C SER A 636 -25.79 -17.25 -9.96
N TRP A 637 -25.54 -17.09 -8.67
CA TRP A 637 -24.21 -17.17 -8.08
C TRP A 637 -24.17 -18.32 -7.08
N ASP A 638 -23.12 -19.12 -7.13
CA ASP A 638 -22.86 -20.18 -6.15
C ASP A 638 -21.80 -19.69 -5.15
N ASP A 639 -22.24 -19.34 -3.94
CA ASP A 639 -21.37 -18.86 -2.86
C ASP A 639 -20.39 -19.92 -2.33
N ALA A 640 -20.69 -21.22 -2.50
CA ALA A 640 -19.83 -22.29 -2.04
C ALA A 640 -18.63 -22.49 -2.98
N THR A 641 -18.84 -22.26 -4.28
CA THR A 641 -17.82 -22.47 -5.31
C THR A 641 -17.26 -21.16 -5.91
N GLY A 642 -17.87 -20.01 -5.63
CA GLY A 642 -17.51 -18.73 -6.25
C GLY A 642 -17.78 -18.72 -7.76
N THR A 643 -18.80 -19.46 -8.22
CA THR A 643 -19.11 -19.65 -9.64
C THR A 643 -20.25 -18.75 -10.09
N ALA A 644 -20.05 -18.02 -11.20
CA ALA A 644 -21.13 -17.36 -11.91
C ALA A 644 -21.80 -18.36 -12.88
N VAL A 645 -23.10 -18.59 -12.71
CA VAL A 645 -23.89 -19.55 -13.52
C VAL A 645 -24.91 -18.80 -14.37
N PHE A 646 -24.87 -19.06 -15.67
CA PHE A 646 -25.81 -18.50 -16.65
C PHE A 646 -26.50 -19.63 -17.41
N GLN A 647 -27.84 -19.62 -17.47
CA GLN A 647 -28.67 -20.68 -18.10
C GLN A 647 -29.52 -20.15 -19.25
#